data_AF-A0A1G2PPY7-F1
#
_entry.id   AF-A0A1G2PPY7-F1
#
_cell.length_a   1.000
_cell.length_b   1.000
_cell.length_c   1.000
_cell.angle_alpha   90.00
_cell.angle_beta   90.00
_cell.angle_gamma   90.00
#
_symmetry.space_group_name_H-M   'P 1'
#
loop_
_entity.id
_entity.type
_entity.pdbx_description
1 polymer ?
#
loop_
_entity_poly.entity_id
_entity_poly.type
_entity_poly.pdbx_seq_one_letter_code
_entity_poly.pdbx_strand_id
1 'polypeptide(L)'
;MFPKKLNQKQFLIAGGTALIILVAGFILWQFTGTPTTYVDADQTFTEDYMVSVGERVVVRNGATLTFEKNLIVQGSLLCEGGPLKLIVNGKLTIERHVQCDLPDDLAGNESGNGILIAAKSADITKDAVIVSNGNIQVVSSADKFATTKEAVQNLYNEAGVWTNDKVNIGPFIPFNEIPKGVKGLPTSLRVPLPTESTSQNKLGLLVNTAYAQEAEPAVDNEGNPAANAWRIRGKWYVGADPAFPPPFDLIIPTPPPGIDKIILNFDFSDGNGGVEIADFDLTGPDGRAGKLGEESCNSQGGKGEDAMRFNVRASGNVTVNNFNIHLGAGGEGGRAETSKNCDPGIATGGQGGQSGNIKIVSDSGIDIVGAFNIYPGPGGRGGEAIAHGKKGNDGCPGQKGGDATATGGKGGDNKKGLMVAGAVGGTENVTINEIVGGDGGNATANGGDGGNGNGPDCDGGAGGKATATGGKGGDAQSVKATSTGGNGGNSTAKPGKGGNGGNGSATERGGNGGNGGDAKGTKGIAGVGTTNSGVDGAVLEEKGGDGGNGGDGCPPGGGGNGGNGNPVGNKGEDGKNLCVGEEAPPVTDPTPPPPPPTDSFFDVFFDITTHNFTHTIGSSPCPQAVGTTKIVVEGTAPTGLKVKAVGALPKWLAVSPTGTILNFQFTCNIDTFESQTLNTTVKIQAQDGTGKVLEDTNVTVRGNIIAN
;
A
#
# COMPACT_ATOMS: atom_id res chain seq x y z
N MET A 1 -43.89 -57.94 44.65
CA MET A 1 -43.33 -56.64 45.10
C MET A 1 -42.34 -56.16 44.05
N PHE A 2 -42.56 -54.98 43.49
CA PHE A 2 -41.75 -54.36 42.44
C PHE A 2 -40.25 -54.38 42.76
N PRO A 3 -39.36 -54.73 41.81
CA PRO A 3 -37.94 -54.44 41.98
C PRO A 3 -37.75 -52.91 41.89
N LYS A 4 -37.09 -52.38 42.94
CA LYS A 4 -36.71 -50.98 43.09
C LYS A 4 -36.05 -50.46 41.81
N LYS A 5 -36.53 -49.29 41.35
CA LYS A 5 -35.83 -48.43 40.40
C LYS A 5 -34.39 -48.25 40.87
N LEU A 6 -33.43 -48.83 40.15
CA LEU A 6 -32.03 -48.41 40.27
C LEU A 6 -31.90 -47.00 39.70
N ASN A 7 -31.24 -46.16 40.46
CA ASN A 7 -31.13 -44.72 40.28
C ASN A 7 -30.19 -44.42 39.10
N GLN A 8 -30.69 -43.75 38.06
CA GLN A 8 -30.01 -43.38 36.82
C GLN A 8 -28.73 -42.54 37.04
N LYS A 9 -28.52 -42.01 38.25
CA LYS A 9 -27.33 -41.26 38.65
C LYS A 9 -26.09 -42.10 38.97
N GLN A 10 -26.19 -43.40 39.25
CA GLN A 10 -25.01 -44.22 39.57
C GLN A 10 -24.32 -44.84 38.34
N PHE A 11 -25.03 -45.01 37.22
CA PHE A 11 -24.41 -45.45 35.96
C PHE A 11 -23.66 -44.32 35.22
N LEU A 12 -24.08 -43.07 35.41
CA LEU A 12 -23.45 -41.89 34.81
C LEU A 12 -22.10 -41.53 35.44
N ILE A 13 -21.88 -41.87 36.71
CA ILE A 13 -20.62 -41.52 37.40
C ILE A 13 -19.54 -42.56 37.09
N ALA A 14 -19.85 -43.86 37.06
CA ALA A 14 -18.87 -44.90 36.74
C ALA A 14 -18.49 -44.94 35.23
N GLY A 15 -19.46 -44.72 34.33
CA GLY A 15 -19.20 -44.61 32.89
C GLY A 15 -18.49 -43.30 32.50
N GLY A 16 -18.77 -42.21 33.22
CA GLY A 16 -18.10 -40.92 33.03
C GLY A 16 -16.64 -40.93 33.46
N THR A 17 -16.29 -41.55 34.60
CA THR A 17 -14.88 -41.66 35.02
C THR A 17 -14.05 -42.60 34.15
N ALA A 18 -14.61 -43.70 33.65
CA ALA A 18 -13.89 -44.60 32.73
C ALA A 18 -13.66 -43.96 31.35
N LEU A 19 -14.64 -43.19 30.84
CA LEU A 19 -14.50 -42.47 29.58
C LEU A 19 -13.56 -41.26 29.71
N ILE A 20 -13.57 -40.55 30.84
CA ILE A 20 -12.63 -39.45 31.11
C ILE A 20 -11.22 -39.97 31.33
N ILE A 21 -11.01 -41.14 31.94
CA ILE A 21 -9.68 -41.75 32.08
C ILE A 21 -9.19 -42.32 30.73
N LEU A 22 -10.08 -42.85 29.88
CA LEU A 22 -9.70 -43.29 28.52
C LEU A 22 -9.45 -42.13 27.57
N VAL A 23 -10.20 -41.04 27.66
CA VAL A 23 -10.00 -39.82 26.85
C VAL A 23 -8.79 -39.03 27.37
N ALA A 24 -8.59 -38.91 28.69
CA ALA A 24 -7.38 -38.31 29.24
C ALA A 24 -6.13 -39.20 29.03
N GLY A 25 -6.29 -40.52 29.04
CA GLY A 25 -5.22 -41.47 28.70
C GLY A 25 -4.90 -41.45 27.20
N PHE A 26 -5.89 -41.27 26.32
CA PHE A 26 -5.69 -41.12 24.88
C PHE A 26 -5.10 -39.75 24.53
N ILE A 27 -5.50 -38.68 25.22
CA ILE A 27 -4.92 -37.34 25.06
C ILE A 27 -3.50 -37.30 25.65
N LEU A 28 -3.22 -37.89 26.81
CA LEU A 28 -1.84 -38.02 27.30
C LEU A 28 -0.99 -38.88 26.35
N TRP A 29 -1.52 -40.00 25.83
CA TRP A 29 -0.79 -40.85 24.89
C TRP A 29 -0.50 -40.16 23.55
N GLN A 30 -1.36 -39.26 23.09
CA GLN A 30 -1.10 -38.41 21.92
C GLN A 30 -0.02 -37.34 22.16
N PHE A 31 0.27 -36.99 23.42
CA PHE A 31 1.27 -35.96 23.77
C PHE A 31 2.54 -36.48 24.47
N THR A 32 2.62 -37.75 24.91
CA THR A 32 3.77 -38.30 25.66
C THR A 32 4.47 -39.49 24.98
N GLY A 33 4.80 -39.41 23.70
CA GLY A 33 5.39 -40.59 23.03
C GLY A 33 6.30 -40.38 21.83
N THR A 34 6.53 -39.18 21.33
CA THR A 34 7.54 -38.99 20.28
C THR A 34 8.93 -38.91 20.93
N PRO A 35 9.82 -39.89 20.70
CA PRO A 35 11.19 -39.82 21.21
C PRO A 35 11.83 -38.52 20.75
N THR A 36 12.13 -37.65 21.71
CA THR A 36 12.65 -36.31 21.48
C THR A 36 14.10 -36.25 21.94
N THR A 37 15.01 -36.01 21.01
CA THR A 37 16.44 -35.81 21.27
C THR A 37 16.71 -34.32 21.29
N TYR A 38 17.39 -33.83 22.33
CA TYR A 38 17.80 -32.43 22.44
C TYR A 38 19.30 -32.31 22.16
N VAL A 39 19.69 -31.32 21.35
CA VAL A 39 21.08 -31.00 21.05
C VAL A 39 21.35 -29.56 21.48
N ASP A 40 22.05 -29.38 22.59
CA ASP A 40 22.24 -28.08 23.25
C ASP A 40 23.58 -27.39 22.91
N ALA A 41 24.48 -28.08 22.18
CA ALA A 41 25.80 -27.58 21.81
C ALA A 41 26.21 -28.12 20.44
N ASP A 42 27.21 -27.48 19.83
CA ASP A 42 27.77 -27.92 18.54
C ASP A 42 28.13 -29.41 18.58
N GLN A 43 27.69 -30.14 17.56
CA GLN A 43 27.87 -31.59 17.48
C GLN A 43 28.34 -32.01 16.09
N THR A 44 29.32 -32.92 16.06
CA THR A 44 29.83 -33.53 14.84
C THR A 44 29.46 -35.01 14.79
N PHE A 45 28.87 -35.44 13.68
CA PHE A 45 28.54 -36.83 13.38
C PHE A 45 29.48 -37.35 12.30
N THR A 46 30.30 -38.33 12.63
CA THR A 46 31.31 -38.91 11.71
C THR A 46 30.75 -39.98 10.79
N GLU A 47 29.57 -40.51 11.12
CA GLU A 47 28.85 -41.54 10.38
C GLU A 47 27.56 -40.98 9.78
N ASP A 48 26.91 -41.75 8.91
CA ASP A 48 25.58 -41.38 8.40
C ASP A 48 24.61 -41.22 9.57
N TYR A 49 23.83 -40.13 9.55
CA TYR A 49 22.85 -39.83 10.58
C TYR A 49 21.45 -39.79 10.00
N MET A 50 20.51 -40.42 10.69
CA MET A 50 19.12 -40.50 10.28
C MET A 50 18.20 -40.08 11.43
N VAL A 51 17.38 -39.06 11.19
CA VAL A 51 16.24 -38.75 12.04
C VAL A 51 15.09 -39.62 11.59
N SER A 52 14.77 -40.65 12.37
CA SER A 52 13.83 -41.69 11.95
C SER A 52 12.38 -41.22 11.98
N VAL A 53 11.49 -41.91 11.25
CA VAL A 53 10.04 -41.64 11.32
C VAL A 53 9.54 -41.75 12.75
N GLY A 54 8.85 -40.72 13.24
CA GLY A 54 8.36 -40.62 14.62
C GLY A 54 9.39 -40.10 15.63
N GLU A 55 10.64 -39.91 15.22
CA GLU A 55 11.66 -39.22 16.01
C GLU A 55 11.54 -37.71 15.85
N ARG A 56 11.83 -36.99 16.94
CA ARG A 56 11.94 -35.54 16.97
C ARG A 56 13.33 -35.16 17.47
N VAL A 57 14.07 -34.36 16.71
CA VAL A 57 15.34 -33.77 17.15
C VAL A 57 15.13 -32.28 17.31
N VAL A 58 15.49 -31.72 18.47
CA VAL A 58 15.38 -30.28 18.77
C VAL A 58 16.78 -29.73 19.01
N VAL A 59 17.20 -28.82 18.14
CA VAL A 59 18.49 -28.12 18.22
C VAL A 59 18.30 -26.81 18.97
N ARG A 60 19.07 -26.61 20.03
CA ARG A 60 18.90 -25.47 20.95
C ARG A 60 20.02 -24.45 20.83
N ASN A 61 19.70 -23.20 21.17
CA ASN A 61 20.66 -22.11 21.35
C ASN A 61 21.54 -21.84 20.10
N GLY A 62 21.02 -22.13 18.91
CA GLY A 62 21.76 -21.94 17.66
C GLY A 62 22.93 -22.92 17.44
N ALA A 63 22.92 -24.08 18.11
CA ALA A 63 23.95 -25.10 17.95
C ALA A 63 24.12 -25.54 16.49
N THR A 64 25.37 -25.75 16.09
CA THR A 64 25.75 -26.20 14.74
C THR A 64 25.83 -27.72 14.72
N LEU A 65 25.06 -28.36 13.83
CA LEU A 65 25.18 -29.78 13.54
C LEU A 65 26.04 -29.99 12.31
N THR A 66 27.17 -30.67 12.47
CA THR A 66 28.09 -31.01 11.38
C THR A 66 28.05 -32.50 11.10
N PHE A 67 27.81 -32.89 9.85
CA PHE A 67 27.74 -34.27 9.40
C PHE A 67 28.87 -34.52 8.40
N GLU A 68 29.82 -35.37 8.74
CA GLU A 68 30.94 -35.72 7.85
C GLU A 68 30.49 -36.56 6.66
N LYS A 69 29.36 -37.27 6.81
CA LYS A 69 28.72 -38.08 5.77
C LYS A 69 27.29 -37.59 5.49
N ASN A 70 26.33 -38.50 5.33
CA ASN A 70 24.97 -38.18 4.90
C ASN A 70 24.07 -37.84 6.10
N LEU A 71 23.08 -36.98 5.84
CA LEU A 71 21.98 -36.68 6.77
C LEU A 71 20.66 -37.03 6.09
N ILE A 72 19.85 -37.88 6.71
CA ILE A 72 18.50 -38.24 6.25
C ILE A 72 17.47 -37.83 7.31
N VAL A 73 16.52 -36.96 6.95
CA VAL A 73 15.47 -36.47 7.86
C VAL A 73 14.11 -37.04 7.45
N GLN A 74 13.74 -38.17 8.07
CA GLN A 74 12.43 -38.80 7.91
C GLN A 74 11.47 -38.49 9.06
N GLY A 75 11.99 -38.01 10.20
CA GLY A 75 11.22 -37.53 11.35
C GLY A 75 11.02 -36.02 11.33
N SER A 76 11.13 -35.39 12.49
CA SER A 76 11.06 -33.92 12.66
C SER A 76 12.37 -33.38 13.18
N LEU A 77 12.92 -32.36 12.51
CA LEU A 77 14.08 -31.59 12.97
C LEU A 77 13.67 -30.16 13.27
N LEU A 78 13.85 -29.73 14.52
CA LEU A 78 13.31 -28.48 15.04
C LEU A 78 14.42 -27.60 15.64
N CYS A 79 14.19 -26.30 15.74
CA CYS A 79 15.05 -25.39 16.51
C CYS A 79 14.32 -24.81 17.73
N GLU A 80 15.07 -24.38 18.74
CA GLU A 80 14.57 -23.65 19.92
C GLU A 80 15.65 -22.67 20.42
N GLY A 81 15.34 -21.38 20.54
CA GLY A 81 16.27 -20.38 21.09
C GLY A 81 17.45 -20.00 20.18
N GLY A 82 17.35 -20.23 18.87
CA GLY A 82 18.35 -19.80 17.88
C GLY A 82 18.18 -20.49 16.52
N PRO A 83 18.98 -20.13 15.51
CA PRO A 83 18.88 -20.72 14.17
C PRO A 83 19.15 -22.22 14.14
N LEU A 84 18.48 -22.94 13.24
CA LEU A 84 18.88 -24.29 12.86
C LEU A 84 20.02 -24.22 11.85
N LYS A 85 21.24 -24.62 12.27
CA LYS A 85 22.42 -24.63 11.39
C LYS A 85 22.92 -26.04 11.12
N LEU A 86 22.85 -26.45 9.85
CA LEU A 86 23.26 -27.77 9.36
C LEU A 86 24.42 -27.63 8.37
N ILE A 87 25.50 -28.37 8.61
CA ILE A 87 26.65 -28.49 7.71
C ILE A 87 26.79 -29.98 7.34
N VAL A 88 26.52 -30.33 6.09
CA VAL A 88 26.49 -31.71 5.59
C VAL A 88 27.56 -31.90 4.52
N ASN A 89 28.65 -32.59 4.86
CA ASN A 89 29.76 -32.85 3.94
C ASN A 89 29.44 -33.96 2.92
N GLY A 90 28.37 -34.72 3.13
CA GLY A 90 27.79 -35.70 2.19
C GLY A 90 26.51 -35.23 1.51
N LYS A 91 25.56 -36.15 1.29
CA LYS A 91 24.22 -35.86 0.75
C LYS A 91 23.24 -35.56 1.89
N LEU A 92 22.47 -34.50 1.71
CA LEU A 92 21.30 -34.19 2.55
C LEU A 92 20.03 -34.75 1.92
N THR A 93 19.20 -35.43 2.70
CA THR A 93 17.85 -35.85 2.28
C THR A 93 16.83 -35.41 3.32
N ILE A 94 15.80 -34.69 2.89
CA ILE A 94 14.69 -34.25 3.76
C ILE A 94 13.39 -34.78 3.18
N GLU A 95 12.74 -35.68 3.93
CA GLU A 95 11.52 -36.37 3.49
C GLU A 95 10.26 -35.83 4.17
N ARG A 96 10.39 -35.25 5.38
CA ARG A 96 9.23 -34.82 6.16
C ARG A 96 9.32 -33.41 6.69
N HIS A 97 9.86 -33.19 7.88
CA HIS A 97 9.58 -31.94 8.59
C HIS A 97 10.84 -31.29 9.15
N VAL A 98 11.05 -30.03 8.76
CA VAL A 98 12.05 -29.14 9.35
C VAL A 98 11.38 -27.83 9.73
N GLN A 99 11.51 -27.42 10.98
CA GLN A 99 10.91 -26.17 11.45
C GLN A 99 11.87 -25.40 12.35
N CYS A 100 11.92 -24.08 12.18
CA CYS A 100 12.63 -23.23 13.10
C CYS A 100 11.86 -21.95 13.41
N ASP A 101 11.49 -21.79 14.69
CA ASP A 101 10.83 -20.60 15.19
C ASP A 101 11.81 -19.81 16.03
N LEU A 102 12.21 -18.66 15.51
CA LEU A 102 12.96 -17.66 16.25
C LEU A 102 12.06 -17.02 17.32
N PRO A 103 12.62 -16.70 18.50
CA PRO A 103 11.86 -16.07 19.58
C PRO A 103 11.46 -14.63 19.23
N ASP A 104 10.40 -14.12 19.86
CA ASP A 104 9.89 -12.76 19.62
C ASP A 104 10.83 -11.63 20.11
N ASP A 105 11.77 -11.95 21.00
CA ASP A 105 12.65 -11.01 21.69
C ASP A 105 14.07 -10.91 21.11
N LEU A 106 14.25 -11.24 19.83
CA LEU A 106 15.55 -11.11 19.15
C LEU A 106 16.16 -9.72 19.35
N ALA A 107 17.47 -9.68 19.64
CA ALA A 107 18.19 -8.41 19.70
C ALA A 107 18.22 -7.77 18.31
N GLY A 108 18.02 -6.44 18.23
CA GLY A 108 17.84 -5.72 16.95
C GLY A 108 19.03 -5.74 15.96
N ASN A 109 20.17 -6.31 16.36
CA ASN A 109 21.37 -6.50 15.54
C ASN A 109 21.52 -7.92 14.97
N GLU A 110 20.61 -8.84 15.28
CA GLU A 110 20.66 -10.20 14.77
C GLU A 110 20.30 -10.27 13.28
N SER A 111 20.85 -11.27 12.57
CA SER A 111 20.62 -11.48 11.14
C SER A 111 19.21 -12.01 10.81
N GLY A 112 18.45 -12.39 11.83
CA GLY A 112 17.11 -12.97 11.65
C GLY A 112 17.14 -14.31 10.90
N ASN A 113 18.26 -15.02 10.90
CA ASN A 113 18.37 -16.33 10.26
C ASN A 113 17.60 -17.37 11.07
N GLY A 114 16.66 -18.06 10.42
CA GLY A 114 15.95 -19.20 10.99
C GLY A 114 16.65 -20.51 10.62
N ILE A 115 16.77 -20.80 9.32
CA ILE A 115 17.34 -22.07 8.82
C ILE A 115 18.56 -21.80 7.94
N LEU A 116 19.68 -22.44 8.26
CA LEU A 116 20.94 -22.36 7.54
C LEU A 116 21.42 -23.77 7.18
N ILE A 117 21.41 -24.12 5.90
CA ILE A 117 21.80 -25.45 5.40
C ILE A 117 22.96 -25.30 4.43
N ALA A 118 24.09 -25.92 4.74
CA ALA A 118 25.21 -26.08 3.82
C ALA A 118 25.33 -27.57 3.49
N ALA A 119 25.29 -27.93 2.21
CA ALA A 119 25.46 -29.32 1.79
C ALA A 119 26.22 -29.41 0.46
N LYS A 120 26.80 -30.56 0.13
CA LYS A 120 27.37 -30.77 -1.23
C LYS A 120 26.31 -31.08 -2.28
N SER A 121 25.26 -31.76 -1.86
CA SER A 121 24.06 -32.06 -2.65
C SER A 121 22.88 -32.27 -1.71
N ALA A 122 21.68 -32.01 -2.19
CA ALA A 122 20.46 -32.20 -1.42
C ALA A 122 19.34 -32.81 -2.25
N ASP A 123 18.52 -33.63 -1.60
CA ASP A 123 17.25 -34.13 -2.11
C ASP A 123 16.16 -33.86 -1.08
N ILE A 124 15.51 -32.71 -1.24
CA ILE A 124 14.33 -32.33 -0.47
C ILE A 124 13.14 -32.85 -1.28
N THR A 125 12.40 -33.77 -0.70
CA THR A 125 11.32 -34.47 -1.41
C THR A 125 10.05 -33.62 -1.49
N LYS A 126 9.13 -34.00 -2.37
CA LYS A 126 7.83 -33.33 -2.54
C LYS A 126 6.94 -33.38 -1.28
N ASP A 127 7.17 -34.35 -0.40
CA ASP A 127 6.41 -34.53 0.84
C ASP A 127 7.03 -33.75 2.01
N ALA A 128 8.18 -33.10 1.78
CA ALA A 128 8.83 -32.28 2.77
C ALA A 128 8.05 -30.99 3.05
N VAL A 129 8.07 -30.56 4.31
CA VAL A 129 7.52 -29.32 4.84
C VAL A 129 8.63 -28.61 5.60
N ILE A 130 9.01 -27.43 5.12
CA ILE A 130 10.04 -26.58 5.71
C ILE A 130 9.38 -25.30 6.23
N VAL A 131 9.60 -24.97 7.49
CA VAL A 131 8.91 -23.88 8.18
C VAL A 131 9.93 -23.00 8.89
N SER A 132 9.81 -21.69 8.72
CA SER A 132 10.63 -20.71 9.44
C SER A 132 9.84 -19.43 9.67
N ASN A 133 10.11 -18.68 10.72
CA ASN A 133 9.70 -17.27 10.84
C ASN A 133 10.84 -16.29 10.53
N GLY A 134 12.03 -16.80 10.21
CA GLY A 134 13.20 -16.01 9.80
C GLY A 134 13.70 -16.36 8.40
N ASN A 135 14.85 -15.78 8.04
CA ASN A 135 15.54 -16.04 6.78
C ASN A 135 15.92 -17.51 6.64
N ILE A 136 15.84 -18.04 5.42
CA ILE A 136 16.29 -19.40 5.11
C ILE A 136 17.39 -19.32 4.05
N GLN A 137 18.52 -19.98 4.30
CA GLN A 137 19.63 -20.08 3.37
C GLN A 137 19.98 -21.54 3.13
N VAL A 138 20.00 -21.96 1.87
CA VAL A 138 20.50 -23.27 1.44
C VAL A 138 21.65 -23.02 0.47
N VAL A 139 22.85 -23.45 0.84
CA VAL A 139 24.08 -23.09 0.15
C VAL A 139 24.97 -24.31 -0.10
N SER A 140 25.87 -24.20 -1.07
CA SER A 140 26.87 -25.24 -1.37
C SER A 140 27.91 -25.44 -0.27
N SER A 141 28.15 -24.42 0.56
CA SER A 141 29.21 -24.43 1.57
C SER A 141 28.95 -23.38 2.66
N ALA A 142 29.37 -23.68 3.89
CA ALA A 142 29.01 -22.88 5.07
C ALA A 142 29.63 -21.48 5.10
N ASP A 143 30.69 -21.24 4.33
CA ASP A 143 31.33 -19.93 4.14
C ASP A 143 30.46 -18.94 3.35
N LYS A 144 29.44 -19.42 2.64
CA LYS A 144 28.46 -18.58 1.92
C LYS A 144 27.31 -18.07 2.77
N PHE A 145 27.19 -18.52 4.02
CA PHE A 145 26.12 -18.04 4.89
C PHE A 145 26.28 -16.55 5.15
N ALA A 146 25.22 -15.79 4.87
CA ALA A 146 25.08 -14.43 5.38
C ALA A 146 24.66 -14.49 6.85
N THR A 147 25.63 -14.47 7.77
CA THR A 147 25.38 -14.62 9.22
C THR A 147 25.15 -13.28 9.93
N THR A 148 25.43 -12.15 9.28
CA THR A 148 25.23 -10.79 9.82
C THR A 148 24.02 -10.11 9.20
N LYS A 149 23.41 -9.17 9.92
CA LYS A 149 22.28 -8.37 9.41
C LYS A 149 22.63 -7.64 8.11
N GLU A 150 23.84 -7.07 8.03
CA GLU A 150 24.33 -6.40 6.83
C GLU A 150 24.49 -7.36 5.65
N ALA A 151 25.03 -8.56 5.86
CA ALA A 151 25.17 -9.55 4.80
C ALA A 151 23.79 -10.01 4.27
N VAL A 152 22.82 -10.22 5.15
CA VAL A 152 21.43 -10.56 4.76
C VAL A 152 20.79 -9.40 4.00
N GLN A 153 20.99 -8.16 4.45
CA GLN A 153 20.53 -6.96 3.75
C GLN A 153 21.11 -6.88 2.34
N ASN A 154 22.40 -7.19 2.18
CA ASN A 154 23.07 -7.19 0.88
C ASN A 154 22.49 -8.26 -0.05
N LEU A 155 22.28 -9.49 0.44
CA LEU A 155 21.60 -10.54 -0.34
C LEU A 155 20.19 -10.12 -0.74
N TYR A 156 19.42 -9.58 0.20
CA TYR A 156 18.09 -9.06 -0.04
C TYR A 156 18.11 -8.00 -1.14
N ASN A 157 18.96 -6.99 -1.02
CA ASN A 157 19.07 -5.90 -1.98
C ASN A 157 19.48 -6.40 -3.36
N GLU A 158 20.49 -7.28 -3.44
CA GLU A 158 20.98 -7.86 -4.69
C GLU A 158 19.91 -8.69 -5.41
N ALA A 159 19.05 -9.38 -4.65
CA ALA A 159 17.89 -10.09 -5.20
C ALA A 159 16.87 -9.17 -5.89
N GLY A 160 16.97 -7.85 -5.74
CA GLY A 160 16.16 -6.86 -6.46
C GLY A 160 16.91 -6.10 -7.55
N VAL A 161 18.19 -6.41 -7.79
CA VAL A 161 19.02 -5.72 -8.79
C VAL A 161 19.33 -6.65 -9.97
N TRP A 162 19.14 -6.13 -11.19
CA TRP A 162 19.45 -6.83 -12.43
C TRP A 162 20.97 -7.02 -12.63
N THR A 163 21.35 -8.18 -13.17
CA THR A 163 22.73 -8.53 -13.53
C THR A 163 22.78 -9.00 -14.98
N ASN A 164 23.65 -8.40 -15.82
CA ASN A 164 23.63 -8.55 -17.28
C ASN A 164 24.58 -9.64 -17.82
N ASP A 165 25.33 -10.29 -16.95
CA ASP A 165 26.45 -11.17 -17.28
C ASP A 165 26.11 -12.67 -17.21
N LYS A 166 24.89 -13.03 -16.84
CA LYS A 166 24.45 -14.41 -16.58
C LYS A 166 23.07 -14.71 -17.16
N VAL A 167 22.74 -15.98 -17.31
CA VAL A 167 21.38 -16.42 -17.64
C VAL A 167 20.48 -16.15 -16.44
N ASN A 168 19.32 -15.54 -16.63
CA ASN A 168 18.47 -15.18 -15.49
C ASN A 168 16.98 -15.10 -15.81
N ILE A 169 16.20 -15.21 -14.73
CA ILE A 169 14.78 -14.86 -14.65
C ILE A 169 14.62 -13.92 -13.46
N GLY A 170 14.11 -12.72 -13.70
CA GLY A 170 14.07 -11.64 -12.72
C GLY A 170 15.43 -10.93 -12.53
N PRO A 171 15.52 -9.96 -11.60
CA PRO A 171 14.45 -9.56 -10.70
C PRO A 171 13.30 -8.86 -11.39
N PHE A 172 12.19 -8.72 -10.67
CA PHE A 172 11.19 -7.75 -11.05
C PHE A 172 11.76 -6.33 -10.87
N ILE A 173 11.83 -5.58 -11.96
CA ILE A 173 12.24 -4.18 -11.96
C ILE A 173 11.25 -3.29 -12.72
N PRO A 174 11.26 -1.96 -12.51
CA PRO A 174 10.49 -1.01 -13.31
C PRO A 174 10.87 -1.03 -14.81
N PHE A 175 9.91 -0.78 -15.71
CA PHE A 175 10.16 -0.82 -17.17
C PHE A 175 11.18 0.20 -17.67
N ASN A 176 11.16 1.39 -17.09
CA ASN A 176 12.10 2.46 -17.41
C ASN A 176 13.55 2.14 -16.99
N GLU A 177 13.73 1.08 -16.19
CA GLU A 177 15.03 0.60 -15.72
C GLU A 177 15.50 -0.64 -16.51
N ILE A 178 14.67 -1.17 -17.42
CA ILE A 178 15.06 -2.27 -18.31
C ILE A 178 16.08 -1.77 -19.34
N PRO A 179 17.30 -2.36 -19.41
CA PRO A 179 18.29 -1.99 -20.42
C PRO A 179 17.77 -2.24 -21.84
N LYS A 180 18.12 -1.32 -22.76
CA LYS A 180 17.74 -1.43 -24.18
C LYS A 180 18.30 -2.72 -24.78
N GLY A 181 17.46 -3.53 -25.43
CA GLY A 181 17.85 -4.76 -26.13
C GLY A 181 17.68 -6.06 -25.34
N VAL A 182 17.28 -6.00 -24.06
CA VAL A 182 16.88 -7.20 -23.29
C VAL A 182 15.48 -7.63 -23.75
N LYS A 183 15.34 -8.89 -24.18
CA LYS A 183 14.05 -9.46 -24.58
C LYS A 183 13.19 -9.63 -23.32
N GLY A 184 12.28 -8.69 -23.04
CA GLY A 184 11.17 -8.95 -22.13
C GLY A 184 10.35 -10.11 -22.69
N LEU A 185 10.04 -11.12 -21.88
CA LEU A 185 9.34 -12.30 -22.37
C LEU A 185 7.95 -11.95 -22.91
N PRO A 186 7.57 -12.49 -24.08
CA PRO A 186 6.17 -12.77 -24.35
C PRO A 186 5.81 -14.08 -23.65
N THR A 187 4.67 -14.17 -22.93
CA THR A 187 3.86 -15.41 -22.79
C THR A 187 2.52 -15.22 -22.05
N SER A 188 1.64 -16.22 -22.15
CA SER A 188 0.18 -16.11 -22.29
C SER A 188 -0.62 -15.63 -21.07
N LEU A 189 -1.62 -14.78 -21.32
CA LEU A 189 -2.77 -14.56 -20.44
C LEU A 189 -3.59 -15.85 -20.31
N ARG A 190 -3.89 -16.30 -19.09
CA ARG A 190 -5.00 -17.23 -18.87
C ARG A 190 -6.22 -16.54 -18.27
N VAL A 191 -7.33 -17.01 -18.80
CA VAL A 191 -8.75 -16.71 -18.61
C VAL A 191 -9.16 -16.87 -17.12
N PRO A 192 -10.18 -16.14 -16.64
CA PRO A 192 -10.62 -16.18 -15.25
C PRO A 192 -10.88 -17.59 -14.74
N LEU A 193 -10.55 -17.82 -13.47
CA LEU A 193 -10.85 -19.04 -12.70
C LEU A 193 -12.29 -19.52 -12.95
N PRO A 194 -12.53 -20.80 -13.27
CA PRO A 194 -13.86 -21.36 -13.17
C PRO A 194 -14.26 -21.39 -11.68
N THR A 195 -15.37 -20.72 -11.38
CA THR A 195 -16.09 -20.84 -10.12
C THR A 195 -16.81 -22.19 -10.14
N GLU A 196 -16.18 -23.24 -9.62
CA GLU A 196 -16.91 -24.47 -9.28
C GLU A 196 -17.05 -24.61 -7.77
N SER A 197 -18.25 -24.29 -7.31
CA SER A 197 -18.83 -24.85 -6.09
C SER A 197 -19.00 -26.36 -6.32
N THR A 198 -18.23 -27.19 -5.64
CA THR A 198 -18.59 -28.60 -5.44
C THR A 198 -18.80 -28.88 -3.96
N SER A 199 -20.01 -29.34 -3.68
CA SER A 199 -20.55 -29.61 -2.36
C SER A 199 -19.77 -30.68 -1.62
N GLN A 200 -19.64 -30.46 -0.32
CA GLN A 200 -19.27 -31.42 0.70
C GLN A 200 -19.86 -32.82 0.46
N ASN A 201 -19.01 -33.83 0.57
CA ASN A 201 -19.40 -35.09 1.20
C ASN A 201 -18.28 -35.51 2.17
N LYS A 202 -18.53 -35.22 3.45
CA LYS A 202 -17.90 -35.91 4.58
C LYS A 202 -18.40 -37.35 4.59
N LEU A 203 -17.52 -38.33 4.38
CA LEU A 203 -17.57 -39.62 5.06
C LEU A 203 -16.20 -40.29 4.90
N GLY A 204 -15.57 -40.64 6.02
CA GLY A 204 -14.16 -41.00 6.08
C GLY A 204 -13.80 -42.38 5.54
N LEU A 205 -12.49 -42.56 5.36
CA LEU A 205 -11.83 -43.84 5.51
C LEU A 205 -10.35 -43.60 5.82
N LEU A 206 -9.90 -44.18 6.93
CA LEU A 206 -8.50 -44.35 7.31
C LEU A 206 -7.75 -45.02 6.16
N VAL A 207 -6.80 -44.31 5.56
CA VAL A 207 -5.82 -44.92 4.65
C VAL A 207 -4.47 -44.82 5.35
N ASN A 208 -3.98 -45.97 5.82
CA ASN A 208 -2.57 -46.13 6.12
C ASN A 208 -1.82 -45.99 4.80
N THR A 209 -1.22 -44.83 4.55
CA THR A 209 -0.35 -44.61 3.40
C THR A 209 0.94 -45.39 3.63
N ALA A 210 1.16 -46.42 2.84
CA ALA A 210 2.44 -47.12 2.75
C ALA A 210 3.46 -46.16 2.12
N TYR A 211 4.49 -45.79 2.88
CA TYR A 211 5.64 -45.02 2.41
C TYR A 211 6.75 -45.98 2.02
N ALA A 212 7.27 -45.79 0.80
CA ALA A 212 8.66 -46.00 0.38
C ALA A 212 8.64 -46.25 -1.14
N GLN A 213 8.73 -45.19 -1.92
CA GLN A 213 9.29 -45.28 -3.26
C GLN A 213 10.62 -44.53 -3.17
N GLU A 214 11.73 -45.24 -3.40
CA GLU A 214 13.06 -44.64 -3.43
C GLU A 214 13.01 -43.38 -4.31
N ALA A 215 13.59 -42.28 -3.82
CA ALA A 215 13.68 -41.06 -4.61
C ALA A 215 14.32 -41.40 -5.97
N GLU A 216 13.59 -41.16 -7.06
CA GLU A 216 14.13 -41.30 -8.42
C GLU A 216 15.47 -40.54 -8.49
N PRO A 217 16.48 -40.94 -9.29
CA PRO A 217 17.74 -40.18 -9.37
C PRO A 217 17.56 -38.84 -10.09
N ALA A 218 18.33 -37.81 -9.71
CA ALA A 218 18.44 -36.53 -10.43
C ALA A 218 18.82 -36.77 -11.88
N VAL A 219 18.22 -36.08 -12.84
CA VAL A 219 18.56 -36.26 -14.26
C VAL A 219 19.19 -34.99 -14.84
N ASP A 220 20.21 -35.13 -15.68
CA ASP A 220 20.79 -34.06 -16.48
C ASP A 220 19.86 -33.67 -17.65
N ASN A 221 20.31 -32.73 -18.49
CA ASN A 221 19.55 -32.20 -19.63
C ASN A 221 19.24 -33.28 -20.69
N GLU A 222 19.90 -34.43 -20.61
CA GLU A 222 19.75 -35.58 -21.49
C GLU A 222 18.97 -36.74 -20.83
N GLY A 223 18.52 -36.56 -19.58
CA GLY A 223 17.75 -37.56 -18.84
C GLY A 223 18.59 -38.57 -18.05
N ASN A 224 19.90 -38.37 -17.90
CA ASN A 224 20.80 -39.30 -17.19
C ASN A 224 20.99 -38.92 -15.71
N PRO A 225 21.18 -39.90 -14.80
CA PRO A 225 21.49 -39.65 -13.40
C PRO A 225 22.62 -38.62 -13.15
N ALA A 226 22.27 -37.40 -12.75
CA ALA A 226 23.21 -36.33 -12.43
C ALA A 226 23.82 -36.55 -11.03
N ALA A 227 25.12 -36.86 -10.98
CA ALA A 227 25.86 -36.92 -9.73
C ALA A 227 25.93 -35.52 -9.08
N ASN A 228 25.71 -35.44 -7.76
CA ASN A 228 25.75 -34.20 -6.96
C ASN A 228 24.74 -33.11 -7.37
N ALA A 229 23.58 -33.49 -7.93
CA ALA A 229 22.52 -32.54 -8.24
C ALA A 229 21.79 -32.05 -6.98
N TRP A 230 21.23 -30.84 -7.08
CA TRP A 230 20.37 -30.26 -6.07
C TRP A 230 18.91 -30.44 -6.46
N ARG A 231 18.10 -30.98 -5.54
CA ARG A 231 16.67 -31.14 -5.72
C ARG A 231 15.92 -30.51 -4.59
N ILE A 232 15.20 -29.45 -4.90
CA ILE A 232 14.46 -28.65 -3.94
C ILE A 232 12.97 -28.74 -4.29
N ARG A 233 12.21 -29.40 -3.42
CA ARG A 233 10.79 -29.67 -3.61
C ARG A 233 10.00 -29.44 -2.31
N GLY A 234 8.70 -29.69 -2.35
CA GLY A 234 7.84 -29.69 -1.18
C GLY A 234 7.31 -28.31 -0.81
N LYS A 235 6.82 -28.19 0.42
CA LYS A 235 6.13 -26.98 0.91
C LYS A 235 7.04 -26.18 1.82
N TRP A 236 7.13 -24.89 1.55
CA TRP A 236 7.99 -23.96 2.25
C TRP A 236 7.17 -22.81 2.79
N TYR A 237 7.26 -22.59 4.10
CA TYR A 237 6.54 -21.55 4.79
C TYR A 237 7.51 -20.64 5.52
N VAL A 238 7.43 -19.35 5.22
CA VAL A 238 8.23 -18.32 5.86
C VAL A 238 7.27 -17.30 6.47
N GLY A 239 7.10 -17.30 7.79
CA GLY A 239 6.44 -16.22 8.52
C GLY A 239 4.96 -15.97 8.22
N ALA A 240 4.28 -16.84 7.47
CA ALA A 240 2.88 -16.68 7.06
C ALA A 240 2.14 -18.00 6.99
N ASP A 241 0.93 -18.01 7.54
CA ASP A 241 0.01 -19.14 7.44
C ASP A 241 -0.48 -19.32 5.99
N PRO A 242 -0.55 -20.55 5.48
CA PRO A 242 -1.09 -20.81 4.15
C PRO A 242 -2.59 -20.49 4.08
N ALA A 243 -3.04 -20.02 2.91
CA ALA A 243 -4.46 -19.79 2.63
C ALA A 243 -5.34 -21.06 2.70
N PHE A 244 -4.72 -22.24 2.64
CA PHE A 244 -5.35 -23.55 2.83
C PHE A 244 -4.70 -24.26 4.01
N PRO A 245 -5.47 -24.94 4.88
CA PRO A 245 -4.90 -25.62 6.03
C PRO A 245 -3.84 -26.62 5.55
N PRO A 246 -2.62 -26.58 6.11
CA PRO A 246 -1.59 -27.55 5.79
C PRO A 246 -2.08 -28.97 6.16
N PRO A 247 -1.42 -30.04 5.68
CA PRO A 247 -1.80 -31.41 6.05
C PRO A 247 -1.74 -31.71 7.57
N PHE A 248 -1.32 -30.75 8.40
CA PHE A 248 -1.24 -30.78 9.86
C PHE A 248 -1.75 -29.44 10.42
N ASP A 249 -2.14 -29.38 11.70
CA ASP A 249 -2.39 -28.13 12.44
C ASP A 249 -1.06 -27.37 12.64
N LEU A 250 -0.58 -26.72 11.58
CA LEU A 250 0.69 -26.00 11.55
C LEU A 250 0.40 -24.51 11.84
N ILE A 251 0.97 -23.98 12.92
CA ILE A 251 0.93 -22.55 13.26
C ILE A 251 2.24 -21.94 12.79
N ILE A 252 2.18 -20.92 11.92
CA ILE A 252 3.37 -20.31 11.34
C ILE A 252 3.56 -18.93 11.97
N PRO A 253 4.50 -18.77 12.92
CA PRO A 253 4.66 -17.51 13.61
C PRO A 253 5.11 -16.42 12.65
N THR A 254 4.60 -15.20 12.83
CA THR A 254 5.08 -14.05 12.06
C THR A 254 6.54 -13.75 12.38
N PRO A 255 7.31 -13.14 11.45
CA PRO A 255 8.69 -12.79 11.72
C PRO A 255 8.84 -11.88 12.96
N PRO A 256 9.79 -12.18 13.88
CA PRO A 256 10.00 -11.39 15.09
C PRO A 256 10.33 -9.92 14.82
N PRO A 257 9.90 -8.99 15.71
CA PRO A 257 10.26 -7.58 15.65
C PRO A 257 11.77 -7.36 15.46
N GLY A 258 12.16 -6.50 14.52
CA GLY A 258 13.57 -6.17 14.27
C GLY A 258 14.23 -6.92 13.10
N ILE A 259 13.61 -8.01 12.63
CA ILE A 259 13.87 -8.56 11.30
C ILE A 259 13.04 -7.75 10.29
N ASP A 260 13.71 -6.99 9.43
CA ASP A 260 13.10 -6.07 8.44
C ASP A 260 13.37 -6.48 6.99
N LYS A 261 14.09 -7.60 6.80
CA LYS A 261 14.39 -8.22 5.51
C LYS A 261 14.24 -9.73 5.63
N ILE A 262 13.32 -10.27 4.84
CA ILE A 262 13.08 -11.71 4.75
C ILE A 262 13.50 -12.19 3.36
N ILE A 263 14.38 -13.19 3.32
CA ILE A 263 14.86 -13.81 2.09
C ILE A 263 14.90 -15.34 2.22
N LEU A 264 14.43 -16.01 1.17
CA LEU A 264 14.74 -17.41 0.89
C LEU A 264 15.86 -17.43 -0.16
N ASN A 265 17.08 -17.79 0.27
CA ASN A 265 18.28 -17.74 -0.55
C ASN A 265 18.82 -19.15 -0.84
N PHE A 266 18.86 -19.51 -2.12
CA PHE A 266 19.50 -20.72 -2.61
C PHE A 266 20.77 -20.34 -3.38
N ASP A 267 21.95 -20.70 -2.87
CA ASP A 267 23.23 -20.37 -3.50
C ASP A 267 24.10 -21.61 -3.75
N PHE A 268 24.09 -22.04 -5.00
CA PHE A 268 24.80 -23.21 -5.52
C PHE A 268 25.92 -22.82 -6.49
N SER A 269 26.44 -21.59 -6.40
CA SER A 269 27.41 -21.05 -7.36
C SER A 269 28.79 -21.76 -7.39
N ASP A 270 29.12 -22.56 -6.38
CA ASP A 270 30.35 -23.39 -6.35
C ASP A 270 30.03 -24.87 -6.57
N GLY A 271 28.76 -25.21 -6.82
CA GLY A 271 28.34 -26.56 -7.13
C GLY A 271 28.81 -26.99 -8.50
N ASN A 272 29.07 -28.28 -8.68
CA ASN A 272 29.40 -28.86 -10.00
C ASN A 272 28.20 -29.59 -10.64
N GLY A 273 27.00 -29.45 -10.07
CA GLY A 273 25.79 -30.18 -10.47
C GLY A 273 24.64 -29.26 -10.91
N GLY A 274 23.70 -29.81 -11.68
CA GLY A 274 22.45 -29.14 -12.01
C GLY A 274 21.54 -28.94 -10.79
N VAL A 275 20.64 -27.96 -10.88
CA VAL A 275 19.66 -27.62 -9.84
C VAL A 275 18.26 -27.88 -10.41
N GLU A 276 17.48 -28.69 -9.72
CA GLU A 276 16.08 -28.96 -10.03
C GLU A 276 15.21 -28.40 -8.90
N ILE A 277 14.30 -27.51 -9.26
CA ILE A 277 13.25 -27.00 -8.37
C ILE A 277 11.93 -27.52 -8.93
N ALA A 278 11.37 -28.52 -8.26
CA ALA A 278 10.22 -29.27 -8.74
C ALA A 278 9.14 -29.43 -7.68
N ASP A 279 7.86 -29.44 -8.04
CA ASP A 279 6.73 -29.66 -7.11
C ASP A 279 6.88 -28.85 -5.82
N PHE A 280 7.15 -27.55 -5.99
CA PHE A 280 7.56 -26.66 -4.93
C PHE A 280 6.52 -25.57 -4.73
N ASP A 281 6.12 -25.37 -3.48
CA ASP A 281 5.12 -24.40 -3.04
C ASP A 281 5.69 -23.55 -1.92
N LEU A 282 5.81 -22.24 -2.14
CA LEU A 282 6.32 -21.28 -1.16
C LEU A 282 5.24 -20.28 -0.77
N THR A 283 5.09 -20.07 0.54
CA THR A 283 4.35 -18.96 1.11
C THR A 283 5.27 -18.13 2.00
N GLY A 284 5.44 -16.86 1.67
CA GLY A 284 6.19 -15.87 2.45
C GLY A 284 5.29 -14.86 3.15
N PRO A 285 5.87 -14.07 4.08
CA PRO A 285 5.15 -13.10 4.87
C PRO A 285 4.96 -11.78 4.12
N ASP A 286 3.89 -11.08 4.50
CA ASP A 286 3.75 -9.67 4.19
C ASP A 286 4.83 -8.86 4.92
N GLY A 287 5.17 -7.70 4.38
CA GLY A 287 5.98 -6.73 5.10
C GLY A 287 5.28 -6.23 6.36
N ARG A 288 6.04 -5.99 7.43
CA ARG A 288 5.49 -5.43 8.66
C ARG A 288 4.99 -3.99 8.45
N ALA A 289 3.91 -3.64 9.14
CA ALA A 289 3.46 -2.26 9.22
C ALA A 289 4.55 -1.32 9.80
N GLY A 290 4.64 -0.12 9.25
CA GLY A 290 5.52 0.93 9.72
C GLY A 290 5.13 1.40 11.11
N LYS A 291 6.12 1.83 11.90
CA LYS A 291 5.91 2.34 13.26
C LYS A 291 4.92 3.50 13.26
N LEU A 292 4.04 3.53 14.26
CA LEU A 292 3.19 4.70 14.52
C LEU A 292 4.06 5.93 14.83
N GLY A 293 3.61 7.09 14.38
CA GLY A 293 4.25 8.35 14.71
C GLY A 293 4.10 8.69 16.19
N GLU A 294 5.13 9.30 16.75
CA GLU A 294 5.10 9.76 18.14
C GLU A 294 4.10 10.92 18.31
N GLU A 295 3.48 10.99 19.49
CA GLU A 295 2.59 12.09 19.85
C GLU A 295 3.40 13.37 20.07
N SER A 296 3.41 14.24 19.07
CA SER A 296 4.13 15.52 19.11
C SER A 296 3.45 16.54 18.20
N CYS A 297 4.01 17.74 18.06
CA CYS A 297 3.55 18.70 17.06
C CYS A 297 4.08 18.44 15.65
N ASN A 298 5.00 17.50 15.51
CA ASN A 298 5.51 17.01 14.24
C ASN A 298 5.53 15.48 14.27
N SER A 299 4.38 14.86 13.96
CA SER A 299 4.22 13.41 14.00
C SER A 299 4.52 12.82 12.62
N GLN A 300 5.36 11.79 12.58
CA GLN A 300 5.74 11.10 11.34
C GLN A 300 5.62 9.58 11.49
N GLY A 301 4.82 8.96 10.62
CA GLY A 301 4.70 7.52 10.54
C GLY A 301 5.92 6.89 9.85
N GLY A 302 6.34 5.73 10.33
CA GLY A 302 7.41 4.94 9.73
C GLY A 302 7.01 4.32 8.40
N LYS A 303 7.97 4.07 7.51
CA LYS A 303 7.73 3.31 6.28
C LYS A 303 7.35 1.85 6.62
N GLY A 304 6.36 1.29 5.93
CA GLY A 304 6.09 -0.15 5.94
C GLY A 304 7.26 -0.95 5.37
N GLU A 305 7.55 -2.09 5.97
CA GLU A 305 8.62 -2.97 5.51
C GLU A 305 8.25 -3.61 4.16
N ASP A 306 9.25 -4.00 3.39
CA ASP A 306 9.03 -4.67 2.11
C ASP A 306 8.78 -6.17 2.35
N ALA A 307 8.02 -6.82 1.47
CA ALA A 307 7.74 -8.26 1.57
C ALA A 307 8.98 -9.13 1.26
N MET A 308 8.83 -10.46 1.33
CA MET A 308 9.94 -11.39 1.14
C MET A 308 10.52 -11.37 -0.29
N ARG A 309 11.81 -11.72 -0.38
CA ARG A 309 12.49 -12.02 -1.65
C ARG A 309 12.87 -13.49 -1.77
N PHE A 310 12.77 -14.01 -2.99
CA PHE A 310 13.27 -15.33 -3.37
C PHE A 310 14.49 -15.17 -4.27
N ASN A 311 15.60 -15.83 -3.94
CA ASN A 311 16.83 -15.75 -4.71
C ASN A 311 17.41 -17.15 -4.96
N VAL A 312 17.79 -17.41 -6.21
CA VAL A 312 18.50 -18.64 -6.62
C VAL A 312 19.73 -18.25 -7.43
N ARG A 313 20.87 -18.84 -7.10
CA ARG A 313 22.12 -18.74 -7.87
C ARG A 313 22.68 -20.13 -8.11
N ALA A 314 23.04 -20.42 -9.35
CA ALA A 314 23.65 -21.69 -9.72
C ALA A 314 24.74 -21.48 -10.78
N SER A 315 25.79 -22.30 -10.73
CA SER A 315 26.78 -22.44 -11.80
C SER A 315 26.31 -23.39 -12.91
N GLY A 316 25.58 -24.45 -12.55
CA GLY A 316 24.98 -25.41 -13.47
C GLY A 316 23.61 -24.98 -14.02
N ASN A 317 22.99 -25.84 -14.83
CA ASN A 317 21.64 -25.62 -15.34
C ASN A 317 20.60 -25.58 -14.19
N VAL A 318 19.57 -24.74 -14.33
CA VAL A 318 18.43 -24.70 -13.40
C VAL A 318 17.18 -25.18 -14.12
N THR A 319 16.60 -26.30 -13.67
CA THR A 319 15.32 -26.81 -14.16
C THR A 319 14.21 -26.46 -13.19
N VAL A 320 13.12 -25.88 -13.69
CA VAL A 320 11.92 -25.51 -12.93
C VAL A 320 10.71 -26.29 -13.43
N ASN A 321 10.00 -26.95 -12.52
CA ASN A 321 8.82 -27.77 -12.83
C ASN A 321 7.75 -27.67 -11.73
N ASN A 322 6.50 -27.34 -12.04
CA ASN A 322 5.41 -27.25 -11.04
C ASN A 322 5.78 -26.39 -9.81
N PHE A 323 6.01 -25.11 -10.04
CA PHE A 323 6.58 -24.17 -9.08
C PHE A 323 5.58 -23.06 -8.77
N ASN A 324 5.17 -22.93 -7.51
CA ASN A 324 4.23 -21.89 -7.03
C ASN A 324 4.90 -21.06 -5.94
N ILE A 325 4.89 -19.73 -6.07
CA ILE A 325 5.49 -18.84 -5.07
C ILE A 325 4.56 -17.68 -4.70
N HIS A 326 4.24 -17.56 -3.41
CA HIS A 326 3.52 -16.44 -2.80
C HIS A 326 4.51 -15.62 -1.97
N LEU A 327 4.82 -14.40 -2.42
CA LEU A 327 5.94 -13.61 -1.88
C LEU A 327 5.53 -12.55 -0.85
N GLY A 328 4.23 -12.39 -0.60
CA GLY A 328 3.67 -11.45 0.38
C GLY A 328 3.43 -10.03 -0.15
N ALA A 329 2.51 -9.31 0.48
CA ALA A 329 2.23 -7.91 0.28
C ALA A 329 3.27 -7.01 0.94
N GLY A 330 3.43 -5.78 0.43
CA GLY A 330 4.20 -4.77 1.16
C GLY A 330 3.48 -4.34 2.45
N GLY A 331 4.24 -3.98 3.48
CA GLY A 331 3.67 -3.54 4.76
C GLY A 331 3.00 -2.17 4.68
N GLU A 332 1.98 -1.94 5.50
CA GLU A 332 1.33 -0.62 5.56
C GLU A 332 2.27 0.44 6.13
N GLY A 333 2.15 1.68 5.67
CA GLY A 333 2.83 2.82 6.27
C GLY A 333 2.24 3.16 7.64
N GLY A 334 3.08 3.58 8.57
CA GLY A 334 2.67 3.97 9.91
C GLY A 334 1.75 5.19 9.91
N ARG A 335 0.76 5.19 10.80
CA ARG A 335 -0.12 6.35 11.03
C ARG A 335 0.62 7.44 11.81
N ALA A 336 0.35 8.70 11.49
CA ALA A 336 0.84 9.88 12.21
C ALA A 336 -0.32 10.70 12.76
N GLU A 337 -0.23 11.10 14.03
CA GLU A 337 -1.22 11.96 14.69
C GLU A 337 -0.53 12.94 15.62
N THR A 338 -0.82 14.24 15.48
CA THR A 338 -0.24 15.25 16.37
C THR A 338 -1.01 15.36 17.68
N SER A 339 -0.36 15.90 18.71
CA SER A 339 -1.08 16.36 19.89
C SER A 339 -2.07 17.49 19.53
N LYS A 340 -3.09 17.69 20.36
CA LYS A 340 -4.13 18.73 20.13
C LYS A 340 -3.67 20.16 20.45
N ASN A 341 -2.51 20.33 21.09
CA ASN A 341 -2.03 21.62 21.56
C ASN A 341 -0.83 22.12 20.74
N CYS A 342 -0.95 22.12 19.42
CA CYS A 342 0.14 22.44 18.51
C CYS A 342 -0.07 23.74 17.74
N ASP A 343 1.03 24.40 17.41
CA ASP A 343 1.03 25.63 16.62
C ASP A 343 2.39 25.79 15.92
N PRO A 344 2.52 25.27 14.69
CA PRO A 344 1.57 24.43 13.96
C PRO A 344 1.58 22.96 14.41
N GLY A 345 0.52 22.22 14.13
CA GLY A 345 0.50 20.75 14.12
C GLY A 345 0.78 20.22 12.71
N ILE A 346 1.79 19.35 12.57
CA ILE A 346 2.18 18.73 11.30
C ILE A 346 2.17 17.20 11.45
N ALA A 347 1.39 16.51 10.62
CA ALA A 347 1.34 15.04 10.56
C ALA A 347 1.69 14.53 9.15
N THR A 348 2.60 13.57 9.07
CA THR A 348 2.97 12.91 7.81
C THR A 348 2.88 11.39 7.95
N GLY A 349 1.97 10.77 7.21
CA GLY A 349 1.81 9.32 7.19
C GLY A 349 3.01 8.62 6.54
N GLY A 350 3.34 7.42 7.04
CA GLY A 350 4.43 6.61 6.51
C GLY A 350 4.13 6.08 5.11
N GLN A 351 5.14 5.83 4.29
CA GLN A 351 4.95 5.19 2.99
C GLN A 351 4.67 3.69 3.14
N GLY A 352 3.89 3.11 2.24
CA GLY A 352 3.74 1.66 2.14
C GLY A 352 5.00 0.97 1.63
N GLY A 353 5.18 -0.29 2.03
CA GLY A 353 6.27 -1.17 1.62
C GLY A 353 6.08 -1.76 0.21
N GLN A 354 7.16 -2.30 -0.34
CA GLN A 354 7.13 -2.97 -1.65
C GLN A 354 6.64 -4.42 -1.54
N SER A 355 5.95 -4.89 -2.58
CA SER A 355 5.59 -6.31 -2.75
C SER A 355 6.80 -7.19 -3.05
N GLY A 356 6.66 -8.50 -2.88
CA GLY A 356 7.75 -9.47 -2.96
C GLY A 356 8.44 -9.57 -4.32
N ASN A 357 9.67 -10.08 -4.33
CA ASN A 357 10.52 -10.13 -5.52
C ASN A 357 11.19 -11.50 -5.70
N ILE A 358 11.57 -11.84 -6.93
CA ILE A 358 12.21 -13.11 -7.29
C ILE A 358 13.36 -12.87 -8.25
N LYS A 359 14.50 -13.51 -7.99
CA LYS A 359 15.63 -13.58 -8.92
C LYS A 359 16.17 -15.02 -9.00
N ILE A 360 16.30 -15.55 -10.21
CA ILE A 360 16.95 -16.82 -10.50
C ILE A 360 18.09 -16.54 -11.47
N VAL A 361 19.31 -16.96 -11.14
CA VAL A 361 20.50 -16.77 -11.96
C VAL A 361 21.25 -18.08 -12.14
N SER A 362 21.71 -18.33 -13.36
CA SER A 362 22.47 -19.49 -13.78
C SER A 362 23.63 -19.08 -14.68
N ASP A 363 24.78 -19.75 -14.54
CA ASP A 363 25.91 -19.55 -15.46
C ASP A 363 25.74 -20.36 -16.76
N SER A 364 24.89 -21.40 -16.76
CA SER A 364 24.72 -22.32 -17.89
C SER A 364 23.41 -22.09 -18.66
N GLY A 365 22.27 -22.20 -17.98
CA GLY A 365 20.94 -22.23 -18.59
C GLY A 365 19.82 -22.27 -17.56
N ILE A 366 18.60 -21.96 -17.99
CA ILE A 366 17.39 -22.16 -17.18
C ILE A 366 16.30 -22.80 -18.06
N ASP A 367 15.76 -23.93 -17.65
CA ASP A 367 14.71 -24.65 -18.36
C ASP A 367 13.43 -24.74 -17.52
N ILE A 368 12.32 -24.21 -18.04
CA ILE A 368 11.02 -24.22 -17.36
C ILE A 368 10.12 -25.27 -18.03
N VAL A 369 10.16 -26.49 -17.51
CA VAL A 369 9.51 -27.65 -18.16
C VAL A 369 8.05 -27.85 -17.74
N GLY A 370 7.62 -27.21 -16.66
CA GLY A 370 6.24 -27.25 -16.16
C GLY A 370 5.77 -25.89 -15.64
N ALA A 371 4.58 -25.86 -15.04
CA ALA A 371 3.95 -24.62 -14.61
C ALA A 371 4.82 -23.85 -13.60
N PHE A 372 4.96 -22.53 -13.81
CA PHE A 372 5.66 -21.63 -12.90
C PHE A 372 4.78 -20.41 -12.59
N ASN A 373 4.12 -20.44 -11.45
CA ASN A 373 3.18 -19.40 -11.01
C ASN A 373 3.79 -18.50 -9.94
N ILE A 374 3.78 -17.19 -10.20
CA ILE A 374 4.32 -16.17 -9.31
C ILE A 374 3.19 -15.29 -8.80
N TYR A 375 3.11 -15.13 -7.48
CA TYR A 375 2.18 -14.25 -6.78
C TYR A 375 3.00 -13.21 -5.99
N PRO A 376 3.32 -12.06 -6.59
CA PRO A 376 4.17 -11.05 -5.95
C PRO A 376 3.53 -10.37 -4.73
N GLY A 377 2.19 -10.39 -4.62
CA GLY A 377 1.43 -9.63 -3.64
C GLY A 377 1.23 -8.15 -4.03
N PRO A 378 0.27 -7.45 -3.40
CA PRO A 378 0.05 -6.01 -3.61
C PRO A 378 1.13 -5.16 -2.92
N GLY A 379 1.27 -3.91 -3.36
CA GLY A 379 2.03 -2.91 -2.60
C GLY A 379 1.34 -2.54 -1.29
N GLY A 380 2.11 -2.12 -0.28
CA GLY A 380 1.54 -1.74 1.02
C GLY A 380 0.78 -0.43 0.97
N ARG A 381 -0.27 -0.28 1.78
CA ARG A 381 -1.02 0.97 1.88
C ARG A 381 -0.18 2.09 2.51
N GLY A 382 -0.35 3.33 2.09
CA GLY A 382 0.22 4.51 2.75
C GLY A 382 -0.47 4.82 4.08
N GLY A 383 0.31 5.26 5.06
CA GLY A 383 -0.17 5.59 6.40
C GLY A 383 -1.07 6.82 6.46
N GLU A 384 -2.02 6.81 7.39
CA GLU A 384 -2.92 7.94 7.64
C GLU A 384 -2.20 9.09 8.37
N ALA A 385 -2.61 10.34 8.11
CA ALA A 385 -2.10 11.52 8.80
C ALA A 385 -3.24 12.36 9.40
N ILE A 386 -3.13 12.68 10.69
CA ILE A 386 -4.09 13.54 11.41
C ILE A 386 -3.34 14.66 12.13
N ALA A 387 -3.61 15.91 11.77
CA ALA A 387 -3.01 17.08 12.38
C ALA A 387 -4.03 17.93 13.14
N HIS A 388 -3.61 18.50 14.26
CA HIS A 388 -4.40 19.34 15.14
C HIS A 388 -3.68 20.63 15.48
N GLY A 389 -4.40 21.75 15.42
CA GLY A 389 -4.00 23.04 15.93
C GLY A 389 -4.61 23.32 17.31
N LYS A 390 -3.86 24.00 18.17
CA LYS A 390 -4.34 24.43 19.49
C LYS A 390 -5.45 25.47 19.36
N LYS A 391 -6.40 25.47 20.29
CA LYS A 391 -7.30 26.61 20.43
C LYS A 391 -6.52 27.84 20.96
N GLY A 392 -6.80 29.01 20.42
CA GLY A 392 -6.31 30.28 20.94
C GLY A 392 -6.93 30.60 22.30
N ASN A 393 -6.12 31.12 23.23
CA ASN A 393 -6.64 31.60 24.50
C ASN A 393 -7.37 32.92 24.32
N ASP A 394 -8.47 33.09 25.06
CA ASP A 394 -9.18 34.36 25.13
C ASP A 394 -8.27 35.44 25.76
N GLY A 395 -8.39 36.70 25.34
CA GLY A 395 -7.44 37.75 25.71
C GLY A 395 -7.81 39.15 25.23
N CYS A 396 -6.83 40.07 25.24
CA CYS A 396 -6.96 41.40 24.64
C CYS A 396 -5.66 41.76 23.89
N PRO A 397 -5.57 41.46 22.58
CA PRO A 397 -6.55 40.73 21.77
C PRO A 397 -6.58 39.21 22.10
N GLY A 398 -7.62 38.52 21.65
CA GLY A 398 -7.68 37.06 21.68
C GLY A 398 -6.55 36.43 20.86
N GLN A 399 -6.02 35.29 21.29
CA GLN A 399 -4.92 34.62 20.61
C GLN A 399 -5.40 33.88 19.35
N LYS A 400 -4.53 33.81 18.34
CA LYS A 400 -4.76 33.00 17.15
C LYS A 400 -4.84 31.50 17.52
N GLY A 401 -5.73 30.76 16.86
CA GLY A 401 -5.70 29.31 16.86
C GLY A 401 -4.51 28.76 16.05
N GLY A 402 -4.01 27.59 16.46
CA GLY A 402 -2.89 26.91 15.81
C GLY A 402 -3.25 26.37 14.44
N ASP A 403 -2.31 26.42 13.52
CA ASP A 403 -2.48 25.84 12.18
C ASP A 403 -2.29 24.31 12.21
N ALA A 404 -2.90 23.60 11.25
CA ALA A 404 -2.78 22.16 11.08
C ALA A 404 -2.45 21.78 9.63
N THR A 405 -1.47 20.90 9.45
CA THR A 405 -1.08 20.35 8.14
C THR A 405 -0.97 18.83 8.21
N ALA A 406 -1.76 18.12 7.41
CA ALA A 406 -1.73 16.66 7.32
C ALA A 406 -1.40 16.19 5.90
N THR A 407 -0.46 15.26 5.77
CA THR A 407 -0.08 14.65 4.49
C THR A 407 -0.11 13.12 4.60
N GLY A 408 -1.02 12.49 3.87
CA GLY A 408 -1.14 11.02 3.84
C GLY A 408 0.07 10.37 3.17
N GLY A 409 0.41 9.17 3.62
CA GLY A 409 1.52 8.40 3.08
C GLY A 409 1.28 7.93 1.66
N LYS A 410 2.34 7.81 0.86
CA LYS A 410 2.26 7.19 -0.48
C LYS A 410 2.03 5.69 -0.36
N GLY A 411 1.15 5.13 -1.18
CA GLY A 411 1.05 3.67 -1.36
C GLY A 411 2.32 3.08 -2.00
N GLY A 412 2.61 1.83 -1.67
CA GLY A 412 3.76 1.07 -2.19
C GLY A 412 3.62 0.79 -3.68
N ASP A 413 4.67 1.08 -4.44
CA ASP A 413 4.70 0.77 -5.87
C ASP A 413 4.84 -0.75 -6.09
N ASN A 414 4.20 -1.26 -7.14
CA ASN A 414 4.25 -2.64 -7.58
C ASN A 414 4.64 -2.70 -9.06
N LYS A 415 5.89 -2.34 -9.37
CA LYS A 415 6.40 -2.31 -10.76
C LYS A 415 7.20 -3.58 -11.01
N LYS A 416 6.66 -4.47 -11.83
CA LYS A 416 7.15 -5.84 -12.06
C LYS A 416 7.32 -6.11 -13.56
N GLY A 417 8.47 -5.71 -14.10
CA GLY A 417 9.00 -6.24 -15.35
C GLY A 417 9.81 -7.50 -15.05
N LEU A 418 9.31 -8.68 -15.40
CA LEU A 418 10.11 -9.91 -15.31
C LEU A 418 11.13 -9.89 -16.44
N MET A 419 12.40 -9.77 -16.08
CA MET A 419 13.48 -9.78 -17.05
C MET A 419 13.94 -11.20 -17.33
N VAL A 420 14.27 -11.48 -18.58
CA VAL A 420 14.90 -12.73 -18.99
C VAL A 420 16.06 -12.44 -19.92
N ALA A 421 17.22 -12.97 -19.58
CA ALA A 421 18.41 -12.92 -20.42
C ALA A 421 19.09 -14.28 -20.49
N GLY A 422 19.82 -14.50 -21.59
CA GLY A 422 20.56 -15.72 -21.84
C GLY A 422 19.70 -16.87 -22.36
N ALA A 423 20.19 -18.10 -22.16
CA ALA A 423 19.56 -19.33 -22.61
C ALA A 423 18.46 -19.77 -21.62
N VAL A 424 17.25 -19.24 -21.79
CA VAL A 424 16.07 -19.61 -21.00
C VAL A 424 15.02 -20.28 -21.87
N GLY A 425 14.70 -21.54 -21.58
CA GLY A 425 13.66 -22.33 -22.24
C GLY A 425 12.34 -22.38 -21.45
N GLY A 426 11.21 -22.62 -22.15
CA GLY A 426 9.92 -22.90 -21.51
C GLY A 426 9.21 -21.71 -20.87
N THR A 427 9.57 -20.49 -21.27
CA THR A 427 9.08 -19.22 -20.74
C THR A 427 7.55 -19.05 -20.86
N GLU A 428 6.90 -19.85 -21.69
CA GLU A 428 5.46 -20.01 -21.84
C GLU A 428 4.74 -20.64 -20.67
N ASN A 429 5.48 -21.31 -19.80
CA ASN A 429 4.93 -21.91 -18.61
C ASN A 429 4.90 -20.94 -17.41
N VAL A 430 5.43 -19.72 -17.58
CA VAL A 430 5.46 -18.69 -16.53
C VAL A 430 4.15 -17.89 -16.51
N THR A 431 3.51 -17.87 -15.35
CA THR A 431 2.34 -17.03 -15.06
C THR A 431 2.67 -16.08 -13.93
N ILE A 432 2.47 -14.77 -14.16
CA ILE A 432 2.53 -13.74 -13.13
C ILE A 432 1.09 -13.31 -12.83
N ASN A 433 0.70 -13.41 -11.56
CA ASN A 433 -0.63 -13.01 -11.12
C ASN A 433 -0.79 -11.48 -11.06
N GLU A 434 -1.96 -11.02 -10.63
CA GLU A 434 -2.29 -9.59 -10.63
C GLU A 434 -1.23 -8.75 -9.89
N ILE A 435 -0.88 -7.62 -10.50
CA ILE A 435 0.06 -6.64 -9.99
C ILE A 435 -0.72 -5.43 -9.51
N VAL A 436 -0.84 -5.26 -8.20
CA VAL A 436 -1.65 -4.19 -7.60
C VAL A 436 -0.77 -3.23 -6.80
N GLY A 437 -0.86 -1.93 -7.07
CA GLY A 437 -0.21 -0.90 -6.27
C GLY A 437 -0.95 -0.65 -4.95
N GLY A 438 -0.24 -0.24 -3.91
CA GLY A 438 -0.88 0.04 -2.61
C GLY A 438 -1.70 1.33 -2.63
N ASP A 439 -2.78 1.40 -1.85
CA ASP A 439 -3.57 2.62 -1.73
C ASP A 439 -2.82 3.75 -1.02
N GLY A 440 -3.12 5.00 -1.34
CA GLY A 440 -2.64 6.18 -0.65
C GLY A 440 -3.27 6.36 0.73
N GLY A 441 -2.52 6.94 1.67
CA GLY A 441 -3.00 7.26 3.01
C GLY A 441 -3.93 8.46 3.03
N ASN A 442 -4.93 8.45 3.92
CA ASN A 442 -5.84 9.59 4.10
C ASN A 442 -5.18 10.70 4.92
N ALA A 443 -5.64 11.94 4.75
CA ALA A 443 -5.16 13.11 5.49
C ALA A 443 -6.30 13.93 6.10
N THR A 444 -6.20 14.23 7.39
CA THR A 444 -7.15 15.09 8.12
C THR A 444 -6.40 16.21 8.85
N ALA A 445 -6.71 17.46 8.56
CA ALA A 445 -6.16 18.63 9.25
C ALA A 445 -7.25 19.40 9.98
N ASN A 446 -7.07 19.64 11.28
CA ASN A 446 -8.01 20.37 12.13
C ASN A 446 -7.33 21.61 12.71
N GLY A 447 -7.56 22.78 12.12
CA GLY A 447 -7.10 24.07 12.66
C GLY A 447 -7.81 24.40 13.97
N GLY A 448 -7.12 25.06 14.88
CA GLY A 448 -7.70 25.46 16.17
C GLY A 448 -8.50 26.75 16.06
N ASP A 449 -9.57 26.89 16.84
CA ASP A 449 -10.34 28.14 16.88
C ASP A 449 -9.52 29.30 17.48
N GLY A 450 -9.81 30.53 17.07
CA GLY A 450 -9.30 31.73 17.69
C GLY A 450 -9.90 31.98 19.08
N GLY A 451 -9.13 32.60 19.98
CA GLY A 451 -9.61 33.03 21.29
C GLY A 451 -10.47 34.28 21.19
N ASN A 452 -11.43 34.46 22.09
CA ASN A 452 -12.28 35.64 22.13
C ASN A 452 -11.56 36.87 22.72
N GLY A 453 -12.04 38.06 22.37
CA GLY A 453 -11.72 39.29 23.07
C GLY A 453 -12.45 39.39 24.42
N ASN A 454 -11.75 39.75 25.49
CA ASN A 454 -12.28 39.72 26.86
C ASN A 454 -12.79 41.08 27.40
N GLY A 455 -12.86 42.11 26.58
CA GLY A 455 -13.31 43.45 27.01
C GLY A 455 -13.48 44.46 25.88
N PRO A 456 -13.77 45.72 26.22
CA PRO A 456 -13.91 46.79 25.25
C PRO A 456 -12.66 46.92 24.37
N ASP A 457 -12.85 47.15 23.07
CA ASP A 457 -11.80 47.30 22.06
C ASP A 457 -10.84 46.08 21.96
N CYS A 458 -11.18 44.94 22.56
CA CYS A 458 -10.39 43.71 22.47
C CYS A 458 -10.85 42.88 21.27
N ASP A 459 -10.05 42.84 20.21
CA ASP A 459 -10.33 42.03 19.04
C ASP A 459 -10.28 40.52 19.36
N GLY A 460 -11.09 39.73 18.65
CA GLY A 460 -11.00 38.28 18.63
C GLY A 460 -9.78 37.79 17.85
N GLY A 461 -9.23 36.65 18.26
CA GLY A 461 -8.12 35.99 17.58
C GLY A 461 -8.57 35.31 16.29
N ALA A 462 -7.69 35.23 15.29
CA ALA A 462 -8.00 34.51 14.06
C ALA A 462 -8.03 32.99 14.26
N GLY A 463 -8.86 32.30 13.47
CA GLY A 463 -8.87 30.85 13.39
C GLY A 463 -7.62 30.29 12.74
N GLY A 464 -7.21 29.10 13.16
CA GLY A 464 -6.09 28.35 12.62
C GLY A 464 -6.40 27.76 11.24
N LYS A 465 -5.41 27.75 10.36
CA LYS A 465 -5.52 27.20 9.00
C LYS A 465 -5.50 25.67 9.02
N ALA A 466 -6.16 25.05 8.04
CA ALA A 466 -6.14 23.61 7.83
C ALA A 466 -5.72 23.27 6.40
N THR A 467 -4.63 22.51 6.25
CA THR A 467 -4.17 21.98 4.96
C THR A 467 -4.08 20.47 5.02
N ALA A 468 -4.84 19.77 4.17
CA ALA A 468 -4.84 18.31 4.11
C ALA A 468 -4.52 17.82 2.69
N THR A 469 -3.54 16.93 2.55
CA THR A 469 -3.13 16.34 1.27
C THR A 469 -3.19 14.82 1.36
N GLY A 470 -4.11 14.20 0.62
CA GLY A 470 -4.20 12.75 0.53
C GLY A 470 -2.96 12.16 -0.14
N GLY A 471 -2.55 10.97 0.29
CA GLY A 471 -1.41 10.26 -0.26
C GLY A 471 -1.66 9.78 -1.69
N LYS A 472 -0.62 9.75 -2.53
CA LYS A 472 -0.72 9.15 -3.87
C LYS A 472 -0.83 7.63 -3.75
N GLY A 473 -1.68 7.02 -4.58
CA GLY A 473 -1.67 5.57 -4.78
C GLY A 473 -0.36 5.08 -5.41
N GLY A 474 -0.01 3.83 -5.13
CA GLY A 474 1.16 3.15 -5.67
C GLY A 474 0.96 2.80 -7.15
N ASP A 475 1.98 3.03 -7.96
CA ASP A 475 1.92 2.66 -9.38
C ASP A 475 2.08 1.15 -9.54
N ALA A 476 1.41 0.56 -10.54
CA ALA A 476 1.52 -0.85 -10.90
C ALA A 476 1.98 -1.02 -12.34
N GLN A 477 2.93 -1.90 -12.60
CA GLN A 477 3.40 -2.10 -13.98
C GLN A 477 3.74 -3.56 -14.24
N SER A 478 3.25 -4.10 -15.35
CA SER A 478 3.79 -5.33 -15.95
C SER A 478 3.55 -5.35 -17.46
N VAL A 479 4.22 -6.27 -18.18
CA VAL A 479 4.14 -6.37 -19.66
C VAL A 479 2.83 -6.99 -20.08
N LYS A 480 2.33 -7.97 -19.31
CA LYS A 480 1.17 -8.79 -19.68
C LYS A 480 0.23 -9.16 -18.53
N ALA A 481 0.65 -9.05 -17.27
CA ALA A 481 -0.25 -9.30 -16.14
C ALA A 481 -1.19 -8.10 -15.96
N THR A 482 -2.40 -8.37 -15.49
CA THR A 482 -3.32 -7.28 -15.11
C THR A 482 -2.62 -6.44 -14.05
N SER A 483 -2.45 -5.16 -14.35
CA SER A 483 -1.74 -4.23 -13.48
C SER A 483 -2.65 -3.06 -13.12
N THR A 484 -3.02 -2.99 -11.85
CA THR A 484 -3.98 -2.02 -11.32
C THR A 484 -3.25 -1.10 -10.34
N GLY A 485 -3.21 0.20 -10.64
CA GLY A 485 -2.66 1.19 -9.70
C GLY A 485 -3.52 1.31 -8.44
N GLY A 486 -2.90 1.66 -7.31
CA GLY A 486 -3.62 1.88 -6.06
C GLY A 486 -4.45 3.16 -6.08
N ASN A 487 -5.47 3.25 -5.23
CA ASN A 487 -6.30 4.44 -5.11
C ASN A 487 -5.55 5.59 -4.44
N GLY A 488 -5.91 6.83 -4.75
CA GLY A 488 -5.45 8.00 -4.02
C GLY A 488 -6.16 8.14 -2.66
N GLY A 489 -5.46 8.67 -1.67
CA GLY A 489 -6.03 8.94 -0.35
C GLY A 489 -6.96 10.15 -0.35
N ASN A 490 -7.95 10.14 0.55
CA ASN A 490 -8.86 11.27 0.75
C ASN A 490 -8.21 12.38 1.58
N SER A 491 -8.70 13.60 1.43
CA SER A 491 -8.32 14.74 2.27
C SER A 491 -9.52 15.40 2.96
N THR A 492 -9.31 15.89 4.18
CA THR A 492 -10.30 16.60 4.99
C THR A 492 -9.62 17.78 5.69
N ALA A 493 -9.97 19.02 5.33
CA ALA A 493 -9.41 20.23 5.91
C ALA A 493 -10.50 21.00 6.67
N LYS A 494 -10.39 21.01 8.01
CA LYS A 494 -11.29 21.65 8.96
C LYS A 494 -10.59 22.82 9.63
N PRO A 495 -10.70 24.06 9.13
CA PRO A 495 -10.07 25.21 9.75
C PRO A 495 -10.77 25.61 11.05
N GLY A 496 -10.08 26.39 11.87
CA GLY A 496 -10.67 27.00 13.06
C GLY A 496 -11.55 28.20 12.73
N LYS A 497 -12.53 28.47 13.57
CA LYS A 497 -13.33 29.71 13.52
C LYS A 497 -12.56 30.88 14.11
N GLY A 498 -12.89 32.09 13.68
CA GLY A 498 -12.43 33.31 14.34
C GLY A 498 -13.08 33.47 15.72
N GLY A 499 -12.33 34.00 16.68
CA GLY A 499 -12.85 34.37 18.00
C GLY A 499 -13.72 35.62 17.91
N ASN A 500 -14.71 35.75 18.80
CA ASN A 500 -15.55 36.94 18.85
C ASN A 500 -14.78 38.14 19.45
N GLY A 501 -15.12 39.35 19.01
CA GLY A 501 -14.65 40.57 19.65
C GLY A 501 -15.28 40.79 21.02
N GLY A 502 -14.55 41.42 21.94
CA GLY A 502 -15.04 41.73 23.27
C GLY A 502 -16.04 42.89 23.27
N ASN A 503 -17.06 42.81 24.13
CA ASN A 503 -18.07 43.85 24.23
C ASN A 503 -17.53 45.11 24.90
N GLY A 504 -17.83 46.25 24.30
CA GLY A 504 -17.71 47.59 24.87
C GLY A 504 -18.99 48.03 25.59
N SER A 505 -19.19 49.35 25.63
CA SER A 505 -20.31 49.98 26.32
C SER A 505 -20.89 51.11 25.47
N ALA A 506 -21.79 51.91 26.04
CA ALA A 506 -22.38 53.04 25.35
C ALA A 506 -21.37 54.17 25.06
N THR A 507 -20.19 54.11 25.68
CA THR A 507 -19.07 55.05 25.51
C THR A 507 -17.78 54.38 25.07
N GLU A 508 -17.73 53.05 25.04
CA GLU A 508 -16.54 52.27 24.70
C GLU A 508 -16.79 51.43 23.46
N ARG A 509 -15.78 51.34 22.60
CA ARG A 509 -15.84 50.57 21.37
C ARG A 509 -15.93 49.06 21.63
N GLY A 510 -16.68 48.36 20.79
CA GLY A 510 -16.63 46.90 20.72
C GLY A 510 -15.43 46.42 19.91
N GLY A 511 -14.77 45.34 20.36
CA GLY A 511 -13.67 44.72 19.61
C GLY A 511 -14.17 44.06 18.34
N ASN A 512 -13.33 43.99 17.30
CA ASN A 512 -13.69 43.31 16.06
C ASN A 512 -13.61 41.79 16.22
N GLY A 513 -14.41 41.05 15.47
CA GLY A 513 -14.29 39.61 15.38
C GLY A 513 -13.02 39.19 14.63
N GLY A 514 -12.42 38.07 15.06
CA GLY A 514 -11.29 37.47 14.37
C GLY A 514 -11.71 36.83 13.05
N ASN A 515 -10.81 36.79 12.07
CA ASN A 515 -11.07 36.10 10.81
C ASN A 515 -11.10 34.57 11.02
N GLY A 516 -11.91 33.87 10.25
CA GLY A 516 -11.86 32.41 10.19
C GLY A 516 -10.60 31.89 9.50
N GLY A 517 -10.20 30.66 9.81
CA GLY A 517 -9.03 30.02 9.22
C GLY A 517 -9.26 29.56 7.78
N ASP A 518 -8.21 29.55 6.98
CA ASP A 518 -8.26 29.04 5.60
C ASP A 518 -8.29 27.50 5.59
N ALA A 519 -9.06 26.93 4.67
CA ALA A 519 -9.11 25.49 4.38
C ALA A 519 -8.53 25.19 3.00
N LYS A 520 -7.68 24.16 2.91
CA LYS A 520 -7.21 23.62 1.63
C LYS A 520 -7.13 22.09 1.67
N GLY A 521 -8.04 21.44 0.95
CA GLY A 521 -7.96 20.02 0.66
C GLY A 521 -7.23 19.77 -0.67
N THR A 522 -6.36 18.77 -0.71
CA THR A 522 -5.77 18.25 -1.95
C THR A 522 -6.01 16.74 -1.96
N LYS A 523 -6.78 16.24 -2.92
CA LYS A 523 -6.98 14.79 -3.07
C LYS A 523 -5.67 14.08 -3.42
N GLY A 524 -5.52 12.84 -2.94
CA GLY A 524 -4.48 11.96 -3.41
C GLY A 524 -4.73 11.56 -4.87
N ILE A 525 -3.68 11.53 -5.67
CA ILE A 525 -3.78 11.08 -7.06
C ILE A 525 -3.68 9.55 -7.10
N ALA A 526 -4.47 8.92 -7.96
CA ALA A 526 -4.37 7.49 -8.21
C ALA A 526 -2.96 7.07 -8.65
N GLY A 527 -2.59 5.85 -8.29
CA GLY A 527 -1.50 5.14 -8.93
C GLY A 527 -1.85 4.77 -10.37
N VAL A 528 -0.85 4.76 -11.24
CA VAL A 528 -1.03 4.36 -12.64
C VAL A 528 -0.71 2.87 -12.79
N GLY A 529 -1.67 2.10 -13.28
CA GLY A 529 -1.47 0.71 -13.73
C GLY A 529 -1.27 0.63 -15.24
N THR A 530 -0.53 -0.38 -15.74
CA THR A 530 -0.47 -0.62 -17.21
C THR A 530 -1.81 -1.09 -17.77
N THR A 531 -2.69 -1.70 -16.96
CA THR A 531 -4.04 -2.11 -17.38
C THR A 531 -5.09 -1.14 -16.87
N ASN A 532 -5.11 -0.87 -15.56
CA ASN A 532 -6.10 -0.02 -14.91
C ASN A 532 -5.40 0.99 -14.01
N SER A 533 -5.78 2.26 -14.09
CA SER A 533 -5.41 3.22 -13.03
C SER A 533 -6.30 3.03 -11.81
N GLY A 534 -5.78 3.36 -10.63
CA GLY A 534 -6.62 3.48 -9.44
C GLY A 534 -7.61 4.65 -9.57
N VAL A 535 -8.42 4.85 -8.54
CA VAL A 535 -9.32 5.99 -8.44
C VAL A 535 -8.65 7.09 -7.63
N ASP A 536 -8.73 8.34 -8.11
CA ASP A 536 -8.29 9.50 -7.33
C ASP A 536 -9.08 9.58 -6.01
N GLY A 537 -8.43 10.07 -4.95
CA GLY A 537 -9.13 10.37 -3.72
C GLY A 537 -10.14 11.53 -3.88
N ALA A 538 -10.88 11.79 -2.82
CA ALA A 538 -11.80 12.91 -2.73
C ALA A 538 -11.32 13.96 -1.72
N VAL A 539 -11.70 15.23 -1.97
CA VAL A 539 -11.71 16.25 -0.93
C VAL A 539 -13.07 16.17 -0.24
N LEU A 540 -13.09 15.73 1.02
CA LEU A 540 -14.33 15.46 1.76
C LEU A 540 -14.85 16.71 2.47
N GLU A 541 -13.95 17.56 2.96
CA GLU A 541 -14.27 18.87 3.54
C GLU A 541 -13.16 19.87 3.23
N GLU A 542 -13.56 21.08 2.82
CA GLU A 542 -12.66 22.22 2.58
C GLU A 542 -13.36 23.58 2.74
N LYS A 543 -14.43 23.64 3.55
CA LYS A 543 -15.10 24.91 3.85
C LYS A 543 -14.18 25.79 4.69
N GLY A 544 -14.06 27.07 4.34
CA GLY A 544 -13.36 28.05 5.15
C GLY A 544 -13.98 28.22 6.54
N GLY A 545 -13.16 28.60 7.53
CA GLY A 545 -13.60 28.83 8.89
C GLY A 545 -14.52 30.05 8.94
N ASP A 546 -15.58 30.01 9.74
CA ASP A 546 -16.42 31.18 9.91
C ASP A 546 -15.67 32.27 10.71
N GLY A 547 -15.89 33.54 10.36
CA GLY A 547 -15.38 34.67 11.12
C GLY A 547 -16.11 34.82 12.45
N GLY A 548 -15.43 35.38 13.45
CA GLY A 548 -16.03 35.72 14.73
C GLY A 548 -16.91 36.96 14.63
N ASN A 549 -17.90 37.08 15.51
CA ASN A 549 -18.75 38.26 15.57
C ASN A 549 -17.99 39.45 16.20
N GLY A 550 -18.34 40.67 15.79
CA GLY A 550 -17.90 41.89 16.46
C GLY A 550 -18.58 42.05 17.82
N GLY A 551 -17.87 42.64 18.78
CA GLY A 551 -18.43 43.00 20.08
C GLY A 551 -19.36 44.22 19.98
N ASP A 552 -20.37 44.27 20.83
CA ASP A 552 -21.27 45.43 20.93
C ASP A 552 -20.50 46.66 21.45
N GLY A 553 -20.86 47.90 21.06
CA GLY A 553 -20.17 49.10 21.58
C GLY A 553 -20.49 50.42 20.87
N CYS A 554 -19.75 51.48 21.19
CA CYS A 554 -19.84 52.80 20.55
C CYS A 554 -18.46 53.30 20.07
N PRO A 555 -18.11 53.14 18.77
CA PRO A 555 -18.83 52.37 17.76
C PRO A 555 -18.77 50.85 18.03
N PRO A 556 -19.65 50.03 17.44
CA PRO A 556 -19.55 48.57 17.53
C PRO A 556 -18.31 48.03 16.82
N GLY A 557 -17.91 46.81 17.18
CA GLY A 557 -16.88 46.06 16.47
C GLY A 557 -17.40 45.48 15.15
N GLY A 558 -16.55 45.41 14.14
CA GLY A 558 -16.89 44.73 12.89
C GLY A 558 -16.79 43.21 13.03
N GLY A 559 -17.67 42.48 12.36
CA GLY A 559 -17.56 41.02 12.25
C GLY A 559 -16.33 40.61 11.43
N GLY A 560 -15.65 39.56 11.87
CA GLY A 560 -14.49 39.00 11.19
C GLY A 560 -14.87 38.36 9.86
N ASN A 561 -13.95 38.38 8.89
CA ASN A 561 -14.19 37.73 7.62
C ASN A 561 -14.13 36.21 7.75
N GLY A 562 -14.91 35.50 6.93
CA GLY A 562 -14.73 34.06 6.76
C GLY A 562 -13.37 33.76 6.13
N GLY A 563 -12.77 32.63 6.52
CA GLY A 563 -11.55 32.12 5.91
C GLY A 563 -11.80 31.60 4.50
N ASN A 564 -10.75 31.54 3.69
CA ASN A 564 -10.87 31.00 2.33
C ASN A 564 -11.13 29.49 2.37
N GLY A 565 -11.91 29.01 1.41
CA GLY A 565 -12.24 27.60 1.24
C GLY A 565 -13.31 27.44 0.16
N ASN A 566 -13.84 26.24 0.02
CA ASN A 566 -14.90 25.95 -0.94
C ASN A 566 -16.08 25.24 -0.24
N PRO A 567 -17.13 26.00 0.15
CA PRO A 567 -17.25 27.46 0.04
C PRO A 567 -16.40 28.22 1.07
N VAL A 568 -16.28 29.54 0.88
CA VAL A 568 -15.68 30.46 1.86
C VAL A 568 -16.47 30.40 3.18
N GLY A 569 -15.78 30.64 4.30
CA GLY A 569 -16.43 30.77 5.59
C GLY A 569 -17.44 31.93 5.62
N ASN A 570 -18.41 31.84 6.53
CA ASN A 570 -19.34 32.95 6.71
C ASN A 570 -18.62 34.12 7.40
N LYS A 571 -18.91 35.36 6.99
CA LYS A 571 -18.53 36.55 7.75
C LYS A 571 -19.27 36.54 9.09
N GLY A 572 -18.59 36.92 10.18
CA GLY A 572 -19.25 37.20 11.45
C GLY A 572 -20.17 38.42 11.36
N GLU A 573 -21.14 38.48 12.26
CA GLU A 573 -22.03 39.62 12.40
C GLU A 573 -21.29 40.80 13.03
N ASP A 574 -21.61 42.02 12.62
CA ASP A 574 -21.12 43.22 13.30
C ASP A 574 -21.81 43.35 14.67
N GLY A 575 -21.12 43.95 15.64
CA GLY A 575 -21.69 44.21 16.96
C GLY A 575 -22.82 45.24 16.92
N LYS A 576 -23.62 45.28 17.98
CA LYS A 576 -24.71 46.26 18.13
C LYS A 576 -24.17 47.63 18.53
N ASN A 577 -24.67 48.68 17.88
CA ASN A 577 -24.34 50.06 18.24
C ASN A 577 -25.02 50.46 19.56
N LEU A 578 -24.22 50.85 20.55
CA LEU A 578 -24.68 51.25 21.88
C LEU A 578 -24.59 52.77 22.15
N CYS A 579 -24.17 53.58 21.17
CA CYS A 579 -24.00 55.02 21.37
C CYS A 579 -25.27 55.68 21.94
N VAL A 580 -25.15 56.38 23.07
CA VAL A 580 -26.23 57.24 23.59
C VAL A 580 -26.13 58.59 22.89
N GLY A 581 -27.17 58.99 22.15
CA GLY A 581 -27.22 60.33 21.58
C GLY A 581 -27.40 61.39 22.66
N GLU A 582 -26.59 62.45 22.61
CA GLU A 582 -27.08 63.80 22.92
C GLU A 582 -28.03 64.16 21.76
N GLU A 583 -29.26 64.59 22.07
CA GLU A 583 -30.33 64.89 21.10
C GLU A 583 -29.81 65.76 19.93
N ALA A 584 -29.90 65.27 18.69
CA ALA A 584 -29.73 66.10 17.52
C ALA A 584 -30.98 67.00 17.31
N PRO A 585 -30.83 68.31 17.02
CA PRO A 585 -31.97 69.20 16.77
C PRO A 585 -32.70 68.84 15.46
N PRO A 586 -33.98 69.22 15.31
CA PRO A 586 -34.82 68.76 14.21
C PRO A 586 -34.38 69.37 12.88
N VAL A 587 -34.04 68.51 11.91
CA VAL A 587 -33.79 68.90 10.53
C VAL A 587 -35.13 69.10 9.83
N THR A 588 -35.40 70.34 9.41
CA THR A 588 -36.48 70.69 8.50
C THR A 588 -36.19 70.15 7.09
N ASP A 589 -37.20 69.47 6.55
CA ASP A 589 -37.32 68.90 5.21
C ASP A 589 -36.94 69.88 4.07
N PRO A 590 -36.00 69.52 3.18
CA PRO A 590 -35.99 69.99 1.81
C PRO A 590 -36.28 68.83 0.84
N THR A 591 -37.33 69.05 0.05
CA THR A 591 -37.71 68.44 -1.25
C THR A 591 -36.84 67.30 -1.83
N PRO A 592 -37.46 66.21 -2.31
CA PRO A 592 -36.75 65.05 -2.82
C PRO A 592 -35.94 65.38 -4.09
N PRO A 593 -34.62 65.09 -4.12
CA PRO A 593 -33.88 65.06 -5.37
C PRO A 593 -34.35 63.86 -6.22
N PRO A 594 -34.25 63.94 -7.55
CA PRO A 594 -34.69 62.87 -8.44
C PRO A 594 -33.93 61.58 -8.11
N PRO A 595 -34.57 60.40 -8.28
CA PRO A 595 -33.94 59.14 -7.92
C PRO A 595 -32.60 58.99 -8.65
N PRO A 596 -31.52 58.60 -7.95
CA PRO A 596 -30.28 58.25 -8.62
C PRO A 596 -30.57 57.06 -9.54
N PRO A 597 -29.91 56.97 -10.72
CA PRO A 597 -30.07 55.81 -11.57
C PRO A 597 -29.68 54.58 -10.75
N THR A 598 -30.62 53.64 -10.62
CA THR A 598 -30.33 52.29 -10.12
C THR A 598 -29.43 51.61 -11.14
N ASP A 599 -28.13 51.87 -11.04
CA ASP A 599 -27.13 51.04 -11.69
C ASP A 599 -27.20 49.67 -11.04
N SER A 600 -27.74 48.73 -11.81
CA SER A 600 -27.82 47.32 -11.44
C SER A 600 -26.40 46.77 -11.46
N PHE A 601 -25.76 46.66 -10.31
CA PHE A 601 -24.48 45.95 -10.20
C PHE A 601 -24.74 44.46 -10.43
N PHE A 602 -24.08 43.88 -11.43
CA PHE A 602 -24.03 42.45 -11.67
C PHE A 602 -22.59 42.08 -12.04
N ASP A 603 -22.11 40.94 -11.54
CA ASP A 603 -20.80 40.40 -11.89
C ASP A 603 -20.98 39.22 -12.85
N VAL A 604 -20.14 39.17 -13.89
CA VAL A 604 -20.16 38.14 -14.94
C VAL A 604 -18.85 37.39 -14.91
N PHE A 605 -18.89 36.07 -14.74
CA PHE A 605 -17.70 35.22 -14.80
C PHE A 605 -17.99 33.89 -15.51
N PHE A 606 -16.93 33.13 -15.80
CA PHE A 606 -17.00 31.84 -16.48
C PHE A 606 -16.74 30.69 -15.49
N ASP A 607 -17.55 29.63 -15.54
CA ASP A 607 -17.49 28.51 -14.60
C ASP A 607 -16.26 27.61 -14.75
N ILE A 608 -15.78 27.41 -15.98
CA ILE A 608 -14.69 26.49 -16.31
C ILE A 608 -13.76 27.13 -17.34
N THR A 609 -12.48 27.28 -16.97
CA THR A 609 -11.42 27.85 -17.82
C THR A 609 -10.43 26.80 -18.35
N THR A 610 -10.61 25.51 -18.05
CA THR A 610 -9.76 24.44 -18.59
C THR A 610 -10.57 23.19 -18.93
N HIS A 611 -10.39 22.67 -20.15
CA HIS A 611 -10.96 21.40 -20.60
C HIS A 611 -9.86 20.40 -20.97
N ASN A 612 -9.95 19.17 -20.45
CA ASN A 612 -9.03 18.08 -20.77
C ASN A 612 -9.80 16.92 -21.41
N PHE A 613 -9.29 16.35 -22.49
CA PHE A 613 -9.86 15.14 -23.11
C PHE A 613 -8.79 14.15 -23.54
N THR A 614 -9.18 12.89 -23.70
CA THR A 614 -8.35 11.85 -24.33
C THR A 614 -9.14 11.25 -25.50
N HIS A 615 -8.47 11.04 -26.63
CA HIS A 615 -9.05 10.46 -27.84
C HIS A 615 -8.16 9.31 -28.34
N THR A 616 -8.72 8.10 -28.39
CA THR A 616 -8.03 6.91 -28.91
C THR A 616 -8.44 6.66 -30.36
N ILE A 617 -7.45 6.65 -31.26
CA ILE A 617 -7.67 6.46 -32.70
C ILE A 617 -8.27 5.07 -32.95
N GLY A 618 -9.41 5.03 -33.65
CA GLY A 618 -10.15 3.80 -33.95
C GLY A 618 -11.07 3.30 -32.83
N SER A 619 -11.11 3.96 -31.67
CA SER A 619 -11.98 3.56 -30.54
C SER A 619 -12.88 4.69 -30.03
N SER A 620 -12.39 5.94 -30.01
CA SER A 620 -13.19 7.09 -29.57
C SER A 620 -14.11 7.61 -30.69
N PRO A 621 -15.33 8.08 -30.38
CA PRO A 621 -16.24 8.62 -31.39
C PRO A 621 -15.68 9.90 -32.01
N CYS A 622 -15.98 10.13 -33.30
CA CYS A 622 -15.58 11.33 -34.00
C CYS A 622 -16.78 11.96 -34.73
N PRO A 623 -17.12 13.24 -34.48
CA PRO A 623 -16.48 14.18 -33.55
C PRO A 623 -16.79 13.91 -32.05
N GLN A 624 -15.85 14.19 -31.15
CA GLN A 624 -15.95 13.92 -29.69
C GLN A 624 -16.24 15.18 -28.88
N ALA A 625 -17.19 15.11 -27.94
CA ALA A 625 -17.43 16.20 -26.99
C ALA A 625 -16.25 16.34 -25.99
N VAL A 626 -15.75 17.57 -25.83
CA VAL A 626 -14.60 17.89 -24.96
C VAL A 626 -15.06 18.47 -23.63
N GLY A 627 -16.07 19.35 -23.66
CA GLY A 627 -16.62 20.00 -22.46
C GLY A 627 -17.46 21.22 -22.81
N THR A 628 -18.01 21.86 -21.79
CA THR A 628 -18.81 23.09 -21.94
C THR A 628 -18.35 24.16 -20.96
N THR A 629 -18.32 25.41 -21.38
CA THR A 629 -18.14 26.57 -20.49
C THR A 629 -19.40 27.43 -20.52
N LYS A 630 -19.89 27.86 -19.36
CA LYS A 630 -21.10 28.67 -19.22
C LYS A 630 -20.78 30.01 -18.56
N ILE A 631 -21.53 31.04 -18.96
CA ILE A 631 -21.56 32.33 -18.24
C ILE A 631 -22.39 32.19 -16.96
N VAL A 632 -21.78 32.55 -15.83
CA VAL A 632 -22.45 32.71 -14.52
C VAL A 632 -22.61 34.20 -14.26
N VAL A 633 -23.80 34.61 -13.82
CA VAL A 633 -24.10 36.00 -13.46
C VAL A 633 -24.55 36.04 -12.00
N GLU A 634 -23.86 36.83 -11.20
CA GLU A 634 -24.32 37.19 -9.85
C GLU A 634 -25.08 38.52 -9.94
N GLY A 635 -26.41 38.46 -9.73
CA GLY A 635 -27.32 39.60 -9.90
C GLY A 635 -28.38 39.39 -10.99
N THR A 636 -29.01 40.48 -11.46
CA THR A 636 -30.02 40.39 -12.54
C THR A 636 -29.33 40.37 -13.89
N ALA A 637 -29.44 39.26 -14.61
CA ALA A 637 -28.76 39.09 -15.90
C ALA A 637 -29.21 40.13 -16.95
N PRO A 638 -28.26 40.77 -17.67
CA PRO A 638 -28.61 41.72 -18.72
C PRO A 638 -29.35 41.01 -19.88
N THR A 639 -30.38 41.68 -20.40
CA THR A 639 -31.20 41.14 -21.50
C THR A 639 -30.34 40.90 -22.74
N GLY A 640 -30.40 39.69 -23.29
CA GLY A 640 -29.68 39.32 -24.53
C GLY A 640 -28.23 38.87 -24.33
N LEU A 641 -27.83 38.51 -23.10
CA LEU A 641 -26.51 37.96 -22.79
C LEU A 641 -26.19 36.73 -23.64
N LYS A 642 -25.03 36.76 -24.29
CA LYS A 642 -24.53 35.68 -25.17
C LYS A 642 -23.04 35.49 -24.99
N VAL A 643 -22.57 34.28 -25.29
CA VAL A 643 -21.16 33.92 -25.25
C VAL A 643 -20.60 33.72 -26.66
N LYS A 644 -19.36 34.15 -26.90
CA LYS A 644 -18.69 34.00 -28.19
C LYS A 644 -17.22 33.63 -28.03
N ALA A 645 -16.75 32.65 -28.80
CA ALA A 645 -15.32 32.41 -29.01
C ALA A 645 -14.74 33.39 -30.05
N VAL A 646 -13.56 33.93 -29.78
CA VAL A 646 -12.93 34.99 -30.58
C VAL A 646 -11.52 34.56 -30.98
N GLY A 647 -11.20 34.74 -32.27
CA GLY A 647 -9.91 34.35 -32.85
C GLY A 647 -10.00 33.11 -33.73
N ALA A 648 -8.88 32.75 -34.35
CA ALA A 648 -8.78 31.55 -35.18
C ALA A 648 -8.68 30.31 -34.28
N LEU A 649 -9.50 29.30 -34.56
CA LEU A 649 -9.45 28.01 -33.88
C LEU A 649 -8.55 27.05 -34.66
N PRO A 650 -7.82 26.15 -33.98
CA PRO A 650 -7.10 25.10 -34.67
C PRO A 650 -8.10 24.13 -35.33
N LYS A 651 -7.72 23.53 -36.46
CA LYS A 651 -8.60 22.66 -37.27
C LYS A 651 -9.23 21.52 -36.46
N TRP A 652 -8.52 21.03 -35.45
CA TRP A 652 -8.93 19.92 -34.59
C TRP A 652 -9.98 20.29 -33.54
N LEU A 653 -10.31 21.58 -33.36
CA LEU A 653 -11.24 22.05 -32.34
C LEU A 653 -12.38 22.87 -32.96
N ALA A 654 -13.61 22.44 -32.70
CA ALA A 654 -14.82 23.22 -32.97
C ALA A 654 -15.40 23.76 -31.67
N VAL A 655 -15.90 25.00 -31.72
CA VAL A 655 -16.60 25.62 -30.60
C VAL A 655 -17.93 26.17 -31.10
N SER A 656 -19.04 25.74 -30.50
CA SER A 656 -20.39 26.16 -30.89
C SER A 656 -21.13 26.81 -29.71
N PRO A 657 -21.61 28.06 -29.85
CA PRO A 657 -22.39 28.70 -28.81
C PRO A 657 -23.85 28.21 -28.82
N THR A 658 -24.44 28.09 -27.64
CA THR A 658 -25.86 27.80 -27.42
C THR A 658 -26.35 28.67 -26.26
N GLY A 659 -26.87 29.86 -26.59
CA GLY A 659 -27.25 30.86 -25.59
C GLY A 659 -26.02 31.38 -24.81
N THR A 660 -25.97 31.08 -23.51
CA THR A 660 -24.87 31.44 -22.60
C THR A 660 -23.84 30.32 -22.39
N ILE A 661 -23.94 29.22 -23.16
CA ILE A 661 -23.05 28.05 -23.09
C ILE A 661 -22.20 27.97 -24.36
N LEU A 662 -20.90 27.70 -24.22
CA LEU A 662 -20.02 27.27 -25.31
C LEU A 662 -19.77 25.77 -25.20
N ASN A 663 -20.02 25.04 -26.28
CA ASN A 663 -19.68 23.62 -26.39
C ASN A 663 -18.36 23.47 -27.14
N PHE A 664 -17.43 22.73 -26.57
CA PHE A 664 -16.13 22.41 -27.18
C PHE A 664 -16.18 20.97 -27.71
N GLN A 665 -15.75 20.79 -28.96
CA GLN A 665 -15.78 19.51 -29.64
C GLN A 665 -14.48 19.27 -30.41
N PHE A 666 -13.90 18.09 -30.23
CA PHE A 666 -12.76 17.61 -31.00
C PHE A 666 -13.27 17.06 -32.34
N THR A 667 -12.75 17.59 -33.45
CA THR A 667 -13.22 17.29 -34.82
C THR A 667 -12.44 16.19 -35.52
N CYS A 668 -11.40 15.64 -34.87
CA CYS A 668 -10.43 14.68 -35.42
C CYS A 668 -9.70 15.14 -36.69
N ASN A 669 -9.78 16.43 -37.01
CA ASN A 669 -9.03 17.02 -38.11
C ASN A 669 -7.63 17.39 -37.61
N ILE A 670 -6.79 16.36 -37.45
CA ILE A 670 -5.38 16.43 -37.03
C ILE A 670 -4.48 16.13 -38.22
N ASP A 671 -3.29 16.74 -38.27
CA ASP A 671 -2.39 16.62 -39.40
C ASP A 671 -1.73 15.22 -39.51
N THR A 672 -1.56 14.53 -38.37
CA THR A 672 -1.00 13.16 -38.28
C THR A 672 -1.78 12.30 -37.28
N PHE A 673 -1.96 11.02 -37.61
CA PHE A 673 -2.66 10.02 -36.76
C PHE A 673 -1.69 9.26 -35.85
N GLU A 674 -0.88 10.00 -35.10
CA GLU A 674 0.08 9.46 -34.13
C GLU A 674 -0.27 9.91 -32.71
N SER A 675 0.29 9.23 -31.70
CA SER A 675 0.14 9.64 -30.30
C SER A 675 0.75 11.01 -30.07
N GLN A 676 -0.06 11.99 -29.70
CA GLN A 676 0.38 13.38 -29.54
C GLN A 676 -0.46 14.14 -28.51
N THR A 677 0.12 15.18 -27.92
CA THR A 677 -0.61 16.11 -27.05
C THR A 677 -0.99 17.36 -27.83
N LEU A 678 -2.28 17.68 -27.80
CA LEU A 678 -2.86 18.90 -28.34
C LEU A 678 -3.06 19.90 -27.21
N ASN A 679 -2.69 21.16 -27.44
CA ASN A 679 -2.90 22.23 -26.48
C ASN A 679 -3.23 23.52 -27.22
N THR A 680 -4.32 24.18 -26.85
CA THR A 680 -4.66 25.49 -27.38
C THR A 680 -5.35 26.33 -26.31
N THR A 681 -5.34 27.64 -26.50
CA THR A 681 -6.07 28.59 -25.66
C THR A 681 -7.07 29.33 -26.51
N VAL A 682 -8.34 29.25 -26.15
CA VAL A 682 -9.45 29.90 -26.84
C VAL A 682 -9.87 31.13 -26.05
N LYS A 683 -9.77 32.31 -26.65
CA LYS A 683 -10.31 33.53 -26.05
C LYS A 683 -11.82 33.54 -26.19
N ILE A 684 -12.54 33.75 -25.09
CA ILE A 684 -14.00 33.81 -25.07
C ILE A 684 -14.48 35.13 -24.46
N GLN A 685 -15.64 35.61 -24.91
CA GLN A 685 -16.24 36.88 -24.49
C GLN A 685 -17.70 36.68 -24.11
N ALA A 686 -18.10 37.28 -22.99
CA ALA A 686 -19.49 37.51 -22.63
C ALA A 686 -19.92 38.86 -23.21
N GLN A 687 -21.01 38.87 -23.97
CA GLN A 687 -21.52 40.07 -24.62
C GLN A 687 -22.98 40.32 -24.26
N ASP A 688 -23.36 41.57 -24.07
CA ASP A 688 -24.77 41.94 -23.91
C ASP A 688 -25.54 41.90 -25.26
N GLY A 689 -26.84 42.21 -25.21
CA GLY A 689 -27.71 42.28 -26.38
C GLY A 689 -27.28 43.31 -27.44
N THR A 690 -26.44 44.30 -27.09
CA THR A 690 -25.89 45.32 -28.00
C THR A 690 -24.54 44.91 -28.60
N GLY A 691 -23.92 43.84 -28.08
CA GLY A 691 -22.60 43.37 -28.49
C GLY A 691 -21.44 43.97 -27.70
N LYS A 692 -21.71 44.74 -26.63
CA LYS A 692 -20.67 45.23 -25.71
C LYS A 692 -20.09 44.06 -24.93
N VAL A 693 -18.76 43.98 -24.84
CA VAL A 693 -18.07 42.97 -24.04
C VAL A 693 -18.21 43.34 -22.56
N LEU A 694 -18.73 42.40 -21.77
CA LEU A 694 -18.92 42.54 -20.33
C LEU A 694 -17.78 41.90 -19.54
N GLU A 695 -17.27 40.76 -20.02
CA GLU A 695 -16.13 40.05 -19.46
C GLU A 695 -15.45 39.24 -20.58
N ASP A 696 -14.13 39.07 -20.51
CA ASP A 696 -13.40 38.17 -21.40
C ASP A 696 -12.39 37.30 -20.64
N THR A 697 -12.18 36.07 -21.12
CA THR A 697 -11.22 35.15 -20.50
C THR A 697 -10.63 34.19 -21.52
N ASN A 698 -9.63 33.44 -21.06
CA ASN A 698 -8.95 32.42 -21.85
C ASN A 698 -9.32 31.04 -21.32
N VAL A 699 -9.83 30.17 -22.20
CA VAL A 699 -10.09 28.76 -21.90
C VAL A 699 -8.99 27.90 -22.50
N THR A 700 -8.25 27.17 -21.68
CA THR A 700 -7.23 26.23 -22.14
C THR A 700 -7.87 24.88 -22.45
N VAL A 701 -7.64 24.36 -23.65
CA VAL A 701 -8.12 23.03 -24.08
C VAL A 701 -6.91 22.13 -24.33
N ARG A 702 -6.81 21.02 -23.58
CA ARG A 702 -5.74 20.03 -23.69
C ARG A 702 -6.31 18.67 -24.09
N GLY A 703 -5.71 18.05 -25.10
CA GLY A 703 -6.09 16.74 -25.60
C GLY A 703 -4.91 15.80 -25.62
N ASN A 704 -5.08 14.55 -25.19
CA ASN A 704 -4.11 13.49 -25.47
C ASN A 704 -4.68 12.56 -26.54
N ILE A 705 -4.02 12.49 -27.69
CA ILE A 705 -4.32 11.55 -28.76
C ILE A 705 -3.50 10.29 -28.52
N ILE A 706 -4.14 9.13 -28.55
CA ILE A 706 -3.51 7.82 -28.40
C ILE A 706 -3.70 7.06 -29.71
N ALA A 707 -2.60 6.78 -30.41
CA ALA A 707 -2.57 5.84 -31.52
C ALA A 707 -2.47 4.41 -30.95
N ASN A 708 -3.33 3.52 -31.45
CA ASN A 708 -3.26 2.08 -31.17
C ASN A 708 -2.24 1.40 -32.06
#